data_AF-Q4UM92-F1
#
_entry.id   AF-Q4UM92-F1
#
_cell.length_a   1.000
_cell.length_b   1.000
_cell.length_c   1.000
_cell.angle_alpha   90.00
_cell.angle_beta   90.00
_cell.angle_gamma   90.00
#
_symmetry.space_group_name_H-M   'P 1'
#
loop_
_entity.id
_entity.type
_entity.pdbx_description
1 polymer ?
#
loop_
_entity_poly.entity_id
_entity_poly.type
_entity_poly.pdbx_seq_one_letter_code
_entity_poly.pdbx_strand_id
1 'polypeptide(L)'
;MNINAPVTLNSTFYTSASSETINVNDDVIITQPTKASGAGNMNFNIAGDKSLTLSAPNSIQDGTGAGRVRFNFTGANSVLNIDGTNTTIRGAITNGANGTLNVNAGVTTATDSTVTTIQKTNIADNTTFNIDSVNSNMNLLNNGTSIAFKGASSELDLINTGNTDKQFTLYSNLNPSDAEDEYGIVRVEATTNNLTIANNGGPYTIGKDNTHRLKEFEVKGAGNIVIDNTVFTKLLSMNSTGQVTLNQRIDLGAGGNIAFGADGTLVVNNGITGDVDFNDGAGTLVMSINFETGSKFSNAANATVQIFNSLISLRDSSAGNIGNIIIGNDNSSATLYANSGISFTGNMIFGSQGGKLWVHNDQVSFSGKIINGIKAELYLENNFTALDPSIGSVNTVNIVDNKTYTIDAKNGNVDLLNNGAKIIFEGADSEVDLVNTGNANKQFMLYSNLNPSDAEDEYGIVRVEATTNNLTIANNGGPYTIGKDNTHRLKEFEVKGAGNVIVANQVFTKRFNMNSTGQVTLNQVLDLGVDGEVIYNQPGTLNVSGDNPIIGKVNFQNVDDTLKVSIGSNQVFAANIDNINNVDNNGSVIISQGGNNIAQPSIINSVIGMSNPIKELIINNANEYSLNIVLNGEVKASKIQVNRTSGSNPNMRMTINNDVTADIEGVSNGSNNFVLTINQGKTVTGAINSINTASTTINLRGSVTGPITNATTINFDGTGDTKLGSTANTTDFIVANAKANVTADGRMTGNLSYNAAGTVAANKGITGDINFKGNDGVFNLGDGSTIVGAVTSTDSVAGSLYFIGDGEVTGGVEAKKVVFNGIDNIEGAANAEIFTVANVNTKADITGKMVGNIEYTAAGALIANGGLTGNVNFNNRGGS
;
A
#
# COMPACT_ATOMS: atom_id res chain seq x y z
N MET A 1 -31.14 78.05 -34.56
CA MET A 1 -29.85 78.69 -34.90
C MET A 1 -29.24 77.96 -36.09
N ASN A 2 -28.67 78.67 -37.08
CA ASN A 2 -27.95 78.05 -38.20
C ASN A 2 -26.48 78.45 -38.09
N ILE A 3 -25.58 77.48 -38.12
CA ILE A 3 -24.14 77.68 -38.07
C ILE A 3 -23.57 77.22 -39.40
N ASN A 4 -23.14 78.17 -40.24
CA ASN A 4 -22.73 77.91 -41.63
C ASN A 4 -21.23 78.13 -41.88
N ALA A 5 -20.43 78.26 -40.83
CA ALA A 5 -18.98 78.42 -40.87
C ALA A 5 -18.38 77.77 -39.62
N PRO A 6 -17.10 77.33 -39.65
CA PRO A 6 -16.50 76.68 -38.51
C PRO A 6 -16.47 77.62 -37.30
N VAL A 7 -16.89 77.14 -36.12
CA VAL A 7 -16.97 78.00 -34.93
C VAL A 7 -16.76 77.24 -33.64
N THR A 8 -16.07 77.89 -32.69
CA THR A 8 -16.00 77.47 -31.30
C THR A 8 -16.97 78.31 -30.46
N LEU A 9 -17.98 77.68 -29.87
CA LEU A 9 -19.01 78.30 -29.05
C LEU A 9 -18.67 78.08 -27.57
N ASN A 10 -18.26 79.17 -26.92
CA ASN A 10 -17.95 79.18 -25.49
C ASN A 10 -19.14 79.65 -24.64
N SER A 11 -20.31 79.05 -24.89
CA SER A 11 -21.58 79.46 -24.29
C SER A 11 -22.33 78.23 -23.79
N THR A 12 -22.92 78.33 -22.61
CA THR A 12 -23.84 77.30 -22.11
C THR A 12 -25.17 77.41 -22.83
N PHE A 13 -25.65 76.33 -23.44
CA PHE A 13 -26.96 76.30 -24.09
C PHE A 13 -28.01 75.78 -23.12
N TYR A 14 -29.12 76.52 -22.96
CA TYR A 14 -30.24 76.17 -22.07
C TYR A 14 -31.58 76.29 -22.81
N THR A 15 -32.48 75.32 -22.61
CA THR A 15 -33.91 75.45 -22.98
C THR A 15 -34.79 75.47 -21.72
N SER A 16 -35.82 76.33 -21.70
CA SER A 16 -36.71 76.52 -20.54
C SER A 16 -38.18 76.15 -20.77
N ALA A 17 -38.71 76.16 -22.02
CA ALA A 17 -40.11 75.78 -22.28
C ALA A 17 -40.42 75.27 -23.72
N SER A 18 -39.84 75.85 -24.78
CA SER A 18 -40.05 75.44 -26.17
C SER A 18 -38.90 74.58 -26.71
N SER A 19 -39.18 73.73 -27.71
CA SER A 19 -38.10 72.99 -28.38
C SER A 19 -37.30 73.92 -29.28
N GLU A 20 -35.97 73.82 -29.24
CA GLU A 20 -35.04 74.62 -30.03
C GLU A 20 -34.24 73.72 -30.98
N THR A 21 -33.88 74.26 -32.15
CA THR A 21 -33.09 73.55 -33.15
C THR A 21 -31.85 74.34 -33.51
N ILE A 22 -30.70 73.67 -33.47
CA ILE A 22 -29.39 74.16 -33.91
C ILE A 22 -28.98 73.33 -35.13
N ASN A 23 -28.90 73.98 -36.29
CA ASN A 23 -28.41 73.38 -37.53
C ASN A 23 -26.91 73.64 -37.63
N VAL A 24 -26.12 72.57 -37.55
CA VAL A 24 -24.66 72.50 -37.65
C VAL A 24 -24.33 72.20 -39.12
N ASN A 25 -24.21 73.25 -39.94
CA ASN A 25 -23.89 73.16 -41.37
C ASN A 25 -22.39 73.29 -41.66
N ASP A 26 -21.56 73.45 -40.63
CA ASP A 26 -20.10 73.39 -40.68
C ASP A 26 -19.54 72.83 -39.36
N ASP A 27 -18.22 72.69 -39.23
CA ASP A 27 -17.61 72.13 -38.01
C ASP A 27 -17.79 73.02 -36.77
N VAL A 28 -18.41 72.48 -35.72
CA VAL A 28 -18.74 73.23 -34.50
C VAL A 28 -18.10 72.59 -33.29
N ILE A 29 -17.48 73.40 -32.43
CA ILE A 29 -16.97 72.98 -31.12
C ILE A 29 -17.74 73.73 -30.04
N ILE A 30 -18.37 73.02 -29.12
CA ILE A 30 -19.01 73.59 -27.92
C ILE A 30 -18.10 73.33 -26.73
N THR A 31 -17.65 74.39 -26.07
CA THR A 31 -16.67 74.33 -24.96
C THR A 31 -17.29 74.55 -23.59
N GLN A 32 -18.61 74.71 -23.51
CA GLN A 32 -19.37 74.82 -22.26
C GLN A 32 -20.48 73.76 -22.21
N PRO A 33 -21.02 73.45 -21.02
CA PRO A 33 -22.07 72.44 -20.92
C PRO A 33 -23.33 72.80 -21.73
N THR A 34 -24.05 71.80 -22.22
CA THR A 34 -25.36 71.95 -22.85
C THR A 34 -26.40 71.25 -22.00
N LYS A 35 -27.46 71.97 -21.60
CA LYS A 35 -28.46 71.46 -20.66
C LYS A 35 -29.88 71.74 -21.13
N ALA A 36 -30.73 70.72 -21.20
CA ALA A 36 -32.17 70.88 -21.37
C ALA A 36 -32.84 70.90 -19.98
N SER A 37 -33.30 72.05 -19.50
CA SER A 37 -33.86 72.19 -18.13
C SER A 37 -35.39 72.29 -18.06
N GLY A 38 -36.07 72.49 -19.19
CA GLY A 38 -37.52 72.63 -19.30
C GLY A 38 -38.23 71.45 -19.99
N ALA A 39 -39.50 71.62 -20.39
CA ALA A 39 -40.26 70.63 -21.16
C ALA A 39 -39.88 70.57 -22.66
N GLY A 40 -39.17 71.60 -23.15
CA GLY A 40 -38.72 71.71 -24.54
C GLY A 40 -37.42 70.95 -24.82
N ASN A 41 -37.31 70.38 -26.02
CA ASN A 41 -36.12 69.63 -26.43
C ASN A 41 -35.09 70.52 -27.12
N MET A 42 -33.81 70.19 -26.99
CA MET A 42 -32.76 70.83 -27.79
C MET A 42 -32.31 69.87 -28.88
N ASN A 43 -32.52 70.22 -30.15
CA ASN A 43 -32.18 69.37 -31.29
C ASN A 43 -30.94 69.92 -32.01
N PHE A 44 -29.89 69.10 -32.13
CA PHE A 44 -28.73 69.39 -32.96
C PHE A 44 -28.85 68.61 -34.28
N ASN A 45 -29.07 69.33 -35.38
CA ASN A 45 -29.07 68.77 -36.72
C ASN A 45 -27.67 68.92 -37.31
N ILE A 46 -26.93 67.82 -37.43
CA ILE A 46 -25.56 67.80 -37.95
C ILE A 46 -25.61 67.46 -39.44
N ALA A 47 -25.14 68.36 -40.29
CA ALA A 47 -25.11 68.18 -41.74
C ALA A 47 -24.10 67.09 -42.15
N GLY A 48 -24.23 66.60 -43.39
CA GLY A 48 -23.32 65.60 -43.94
C GLY A 48 -21.89 66.13 -44.05
N ASP A 49 -20.91 65.24 -43.82
CA ASP A 49 -19.47 65.54 -43.77
C ASP A 49 -19.05 66.62 -42.76
N LYS A 50 -19.92 66.99 -41.80
CA LYS A 50 -19.66 68.00 -40.76
C LYS A 50 -19.64 67.40 -39.36
N SER A 51 -18.96 68.07 -38.45
CA SER A 51 -18.81 67.64 -37.07
C SER A 51 -19.44 68.58 -36.05
N LEU A 52 -20.01 67.99 -35.00
CA LEU A 52 -20.30 68.65 -33.72
C LEU A 52 -19.40 68.05 -32.66
N THR A 53 -18.57 68.88 -32.03
CA THR A 53 -17.66 68.49 -30.96
C THR A 53 -18.14 69.06 -29.64
N LEU A 54 -18.31 68.22 -28.64
CA LEU A 54 -18.71 68.58 -27.30
C LEU A 54 -17.51 68.37 -26.36
N SER A 55 -16.88 69.47 -25.94
CA SER A 55 -15.58 69.44 -25.23
C SER A 55 -15.67 69.74 -23.73
N ALA A 56 -16.82 70.21 -23.22
CA ALA A 56 -17.00 70.45 -21.79
C ALA A 56 -17.37 69.17 -21.03
N PRO A 57 -16.89 68.98 -19.78
CA PRO A 57 -17.39 67.94 -18.90
C PRO A 57 -18.91 68.05 -18.69
N ASN A 58 -19.61 66.92 -18.64
CA ASN A 58 -21.07 66.86 -18.44
C ASN A 58 -21.86 67.69 -19.48
N SER A 59 -21.37 67.82 -20.72
CA SER A 59 -21.95 68.74 -21.69
C SER A 59 -23.35 68.38 -22.18
N ILE A 60 -23.91 67.26 -21.76
CA ILE A 60 -25.29 66.89 -22.06
C ILE A 60 -25.93 66.46 -20.74
N GLN A 61 -26.65 67.36 -20.10
CA GLN A 61 -27.52 67.03 -18.98
C GLN A 61 -28.98 67.22 -19.40
N ASP A 62 -29.75 66.13 -19.39
CA ASP A 62 -31.20 66.26 -19.25
C ASP A 62 -31.45 66.68 -17.79
N GLY A 63 -32.08 67.84 -17.60
CA GLY A 63 -32.58 68.25 -16.29
C GLY A 63 -33.63 67.25 -15.78
N THR A 64 -34.05 67.39 -14.52
CA THR A 64 -35.09 66.54 -13.90
C THR A 64 -36.49 66.68 -14.54
N GLY A 65 -36.62 67.34 -15.70
CA GLY A 65 -37.85 67.58 -16.44
C GLY A 65 -37.96 66.76 -17.73
N ALA A 66 -39.04 66.95 -18.50
CA ALA A 66 -39.37 66.14 -19.69
C ALA A 66 -38.55 66.44 -20.96
N GLY A 67 -37.82 67.56 -21.02
CA GLY A 67 -37.04 67.97 -22.19
C GLY A 67 -35.74 67.18 -22.33
N ARG A 68 -35.39 66.81 -23.57
CA ARG A 68 -34.18 66.05 -23.90
C ARG A 68 -33.27 66.77 -24.88
N VAL A 69 -31.97 66.52 -24.82
CA VAL A 69 -31.02 66.88 -25.89
C VAL A 69 -30.98 65.77 -26.95
N ARG A 70 -31.33 66.08 -28.20
CA ARG A 70 -31.36 65.14 -29.33
C ARG A 70 -30.31 65.49 -30.37
N PHE A 71 -29.74 64.47 -31.00
CA PHE A 71 -28.83 64.60 -32.13
C PHE A 71 -29.47 64.00 -33.37
N ASN A 72 -29.31 64.66 -34.51
CA ASN A 72 -29.89 64.24 -35.78
C ASN A 72 -28.84 64.36 -36.88
N PHE A 73 -28.40 63.23 -37.44
CA PHE A 73 -27.44 63.18 -38.53
C PHE A 73 -28.16 63.34 -39.88
N THR A 74 -28.30 64.59 -40.34
CA THR A 74 -29.16 64.93 -41.49
C THR A 74 -28.54 64.60 -42.85
N GLY A 75 -27.23 64.34 -42.92
CA GLY A 75 -26.53 63.89 -44.13
C GLY A 75 -25.52 62.79 -43.83
N ALA A 76 -24.99 62.13 -44.86
CA ALA A 76 -24.00 61.07 -44.71
C ALA A 76 -22.69 61.58 -44.09
N ASN A 77 -22.00 60.72 -43.35
CA ASN A 77 -20.73 61.00 -42.65
C ASN A 77 -20.80 62.15 -41.64
N SER A 78 -21.97 62.48 -41.09
CA SER A 78 -22.04 63.43 -39.98
C SER A 78 -21.28 62.88 -38.77
N VAL A 79 -20.60 63.75 -38.02
CA VAL A 79 -19.77 63.32 -36.89
C VAL A 79 -20.21 63.99 -35.59
N LEU A 80 -20.38 63.22 -34.53
CA LEU A 80 -20.52 63.71 -33.16
C LEU A 80 -19.26 63.31 -32.37
N ASN A 81 -18.45 64.29 -31.96
CA ASN A 81 -17.29 64.07 -31.10
C ASN A 81 -17.65 64.41 -29.65
N ILE A 82 -17.35 63.49 -28.74
CA ILE A 82 -17.47 63.67 -27.30
C ILE A 82 -16.05 63.75 -26.71
N ASP A 83 -15.57 64.97 -26.55
CA ASP A 83 -14.25 65.30 -26.00
C ASP A 83 -14.35 65.71 -24.51
N GLY A 84 -15.57 65.80 -23.97
CA GLY A 84 -15.85 66.10 -22.57
C GLY A 84 -16.02 64.84 -21.73
N THR A 85 -15.40 64.82 -20.54
CA THR A 85 -15.51 63.71 -19.59
C THR A 85 -16.89 63.64 -18.91
N ASN A 86 -17.36 62.43 -18.54
CA ASN A 86 -18.62 62.18 -17.82
C ASN A 86 -19.87 62.65 -18.58
N THR A 87 -19.88 62.48 -19.90
CA THR A 87 -21.00 62.91 -20.76
C THR A 87 -22.14 61.89 -20.71
N THR A 88 -23.40 62.33 -20.60
CA THR A 88 -24.56 61.43 -20.57
C THR A 88 -25.51 61.70 -21.74
N ILE A 89 -25.75 60.70 -22.59
CA ILE A 89 -26.66 60.77 -23.74
C ILE A 89 -27.98 60.08 -23.38
N ARG A 90 -29.00 60.87 -23.03
CA ARG A 90 -30.35 60.41 -22.66
C ARG A 90 -31.41 60.65 -23.74
N GLY A 91 -31.13 61.55 -24.69
CA GLY A 91 -32.03 61.84 -25.79
C GLY A 91 -31.76 60.99 -27.03
N ALA A 92 -32.77 60.91 -27.88
CA ALA A 92 -32.72 60.13 -29.09
C ALA A 92 -31.66 60.66 -30.07
N ILE A 93 -30.95 59.74 -30.71
CA ILE A 93 -30.10 59.97 -31.87
C ILE A 93 -30.89 59.53 -33.11
N THR A 94 -31.36 60.48 -33.91
CA THR A 94 -32.13 60.18 -35.12
C THR A 94 -31.21 60.12 -36.34
N ASN A 95 -31.57 59.28 -37.31
CA ASN A 95 -30.77 59.03 -38.51
C ASN A 95 -29.34 58.53 -38.20
N GLY A 96 -29.19 57.75 -37.13
CA GLY A 96 -27.92 57.15 -36.70
C GLY A 96 -27.11 56.50 -37.83
N ALA A 97 -27.80 55.87 -38.79
CA ALA A 97 -27.19 55.20 -39.94
C ALA A 97 -26.36 56.11 -40.86
N ASN A 98 -26.45 57.43 -40.71
CA ASN A 98 -25.66 58.41 -41.46
C ASN A 98 -24.45 58.93 -40.68
N GLY A 99 -24.31 58.58 -39.40
CA GLY A 99 -23.43 59.28 -38.47
C GLY A 99 -22.32 58.42 -37.86
N THR A 100 -21.25 59.09 -37.46
CA THR A 100 -20.18 58.55 -36.62
C THR A 100 -20.20 59.21 -35.23
N LEU A 101 -20.13 58.42 -34.18
CA LEU A 101 -19.91 58.87 -32.80
C LEU A 101 -18.45 58.61 -32.42
N ASN A 102 -17.71 59.64 -32.00
CA ASN A 102 -16.36 59.50 -31.47
C ASN A 102 -16.37 59.80 -29.97
N VAL A 103 -15.98 58.82 -29.14
CA VAL A 103 -15.85 58.96 -27.68
C VAL A 103 -14.38 59.17 -27.37
N ASN A 104 -13.97 60.43 -27.28
CA ASN A 104 -12.56 60.84 -27.25
C ASN A 104 -12.03 61.17 -25.84
N ALA A 105 -12.89 61.39 -24.85
CA ALA A 105 -12.43 61.65 -23.48
C ALA A 105 -13.40 61.15 -22.39
N GLY A 106 -12.82 60.49 -21.37
CA GLY A 106 -13.51 60.10 -20.14
C GLY A 106 -14.61 59.05 -20.32
N VAL A 107 -15.52 58.99 -19.34
CA VAL A 107 -16.69 58.09 -19.35
C VAL A 107 -17.85 58.76 -20.09
N THR A 108 -18.47 58.06 -21.03
CA THR A 108 -19.70 58.52 -21.70
C THR A 108 -20.81 57.49 -21.52
N THR A 109 -21.96 57.88 -20.99
CA THR A 109 -23.08 56.97 -20.72
C THR A 109 -24.27 57.25 -21.62
N ALA A 110 -24.73 56.26 -22.37
CA ALA A 110 -25.94 56.32 -23.18
C ALA A 110 -27.03 55.42 -22.59
N THR A 111 -28.24 55.95 -22.39
CA THR A 111 -29.38 55.22 -21.80
C THR A 111 -30.57 55.06 -22.77
N ASP A 112 -30.46 55.64 -23.96
CA ASP A 112 -31.49 55.59 -25.00
C ASP A 112 -31.11 54.57 -26.08
N SER A 113 -32.06 53.74 -26.49
CA SER A 113 -31.82 52.64 -27.43
C SER A 113 -31.39 53.08 -28.82
N THR A 114 -31.66 54.34 -29.20
CA THR A 114 -31.26 54.86 -30.51
C THR A 114 -29.74 54.98 -30.69
N VAL A 115 -28.95 54.97 -29.61
CA VAL A 115 -27.47 55.02 -29.70
C VAL A 115 -26.89 53.82 -30.46
N THR A 116 -27.62 52.70 -30.51
CA THR A 116 -27.17 51.49 -31.21
C THR A 116 -27.42 51.52 -32.72
N THR A 117 -28.12 52.56 -33.20
CA THR A 117 -28.42 52.77 -34.63
C THR A 117 -27.34 53.57 -35.35
N ILE A 118 -26.32 54.05 -34.64
CA ILE A 118 -25.21 54.86 -35.19
C ILE A 118 -24.36 53.99 -36.10
N GLN A 119 -24.09 54.44 -37.33
CA GLN A 119 -23.33 53.68 -38.32
C GLN A 119 -21.97 53.22 -37.80
N LYS A 120 -21.27 54.11 -37.09
CA LYS A 120 -19.96 53.83 -36.52
C LYS A 120 -19.77 54.53 -35.19
N THR A 121 -19.39 53.78 -34.17
CA THR A 121 -18.93 54.33 -32.89
C THR A 121 -17.45 54.04 -32.72
N ASN A 122 -16.63 55.06 -32.57
CA ASN A 122 -15.21 54.93 -32.25
C ASN A 122 -15.01 55.24 -30.77
N ILE A 123 -14.35 54.35 -30.04
CA ILE A 123 -13.97 54.54 -28.64
C ILE A 123 -12.47 54.79 -28.62
N ALA A 124 -12.03 55.97 -28.19
CA ALA A 124 -10.62 56.31 -28.07
C ALA A 124 -9.90 55.41 -27.05
N ASP A 125 -8.57 55.39 -27.07
CA ASP A 125 -7.82 54.65 -26.04
C ASP A 125 -7.93 55.36 -24.69
N ASN A 126 -8.00 54.59 -23.60
CA ASN A 126 -8.22 55.07 -22.22
C ASN A 126 -9.54 55.84 -22.04
N THR A 127 -10.58 55.47 -22.80
CA THR A 127 -11.93 56.02 -22.64
C THR A 127 -12.96 54.91 -22.52
N THR A 128 -14.06 55.21 -21.84
CA THR A 128 -15.14 54.25 -21.57
C THR A 128 -16.43 54.76 -22.18
N PHE A 129 -17.10 53.88 -22.93
CA PHE A 129 -18.44 54.11 -23.44
C PHE A 129 -19.43 53.13 -22.81
N ASN A 130 -20.34 53.65 -22.00
CA ASN A 130 -21.36 52.87 -21.32
C ASN A 130 -22.66 52.92 -22.11
N ILE A 131 -23.24 51.76 -22.36
CA ILE A 131 -24.60 51.60 -22.86
C ILE A 131 -25.40 50.93 -21.75
N ASP A 132 -26.32 51.69 -21.16
CA ASP A 132 -27.18 51.22 -20.08
C ASP A 132 -28.59 50.93 -20.60
N SER A 133 -28.98 49.66 -20.47
CA SER A 133 -30.27 49.10 -20.89
C SER A 133 -31.41 49.38 -19.90
N VAL A 134 -31.21 50.29 -18.94
CA VAL A 134 -32.18 50.68 -17.89
C VAL A 134 -33.63 50.81 -18.39
N ASN A 135 -33.85 51.32 -19.60
CA ASN A 135 -35.19 51.59 -20.14
C ASN A 135 -35.76 50.47 -21.04
N SER A 136 -34.92 49.70 -21.74
CA SER A 136 -35.36 48.73 -22.76
C SER A 136 -34.23 47.78 -23.17
N ASN A 137 -34.59 46.67 -23.82
CA ASN A 137 -33.60 45.85 -24.53
C ASN A 137 -32.94 46.64 -25.67
N MET A 138 -31.72 46.24 -26.02
CA MET A 138 -30.84 46.99 -26.91
C MET A 138 -30.39 46.10 -28.08
N ASN A 139 -30.48 46.61 -29.31
CA ASN A 139 -30.05 45.88 -30.51
C ASN A 139 -28.74 46.46 -31.00
N LEU A 140 -27.62 45.75 -30.79
CA LEU A 140 -26.28 46.19 -31.17
C LEU A 140 -25.90 45.69 -32.57
N LEU A 141 -25.14 46.51 -33.29
CA LEU A 141 -24.52 46.15 -34.58
C LEU A 141 -25.53 45.76 -35.69
N ASN A 142 -26.76 46.27 -35.61
CA ASN A 142 -27.82 46.01 -36.58
C ASN A 142 -27.67 46.90 -37.83
N ASN A 143 -28.12 46.43 -39.00
CA ASN A 143 -28.09 47.19 -40.26
C ASN A 143 -26.69 47.72 -40.66
N GLY A 144 -25.63 46.97 -40.36
CA GLY A 144 -24.25 47.35 -40.71
C GLY A 144 -23.60 48.39 -39.79
N THR A 145 -24.17 48.64 -38.61
CA THR A 145 -23.52 49.47 -37.59
C THR A 145 -22.28 48.77 -36.99
N SER A 146 -21.30 49.55 -36.55
CA SER A 146 -20.01 49.05 -36.05
C SER A 146 -19.56 49.82 -34.80
N ILE A 147 -18.84 49.11 -33.91
CA ILE A 147 -18.10 49.70 -32.79
C ILE A 147 -16.63 49.39 -33.01
N ALA A 148 -15.77 50.39 -32.89
CA ALA A 148 -14.33 50.27 -33.12
C ALA A 148 -13.54 50.76 -31.89
N PHE A 149 -12.68 49.89 -31.38
CA PHE A 149 -11.76 50.20 -30.28
C PHE A 149 -10.47 50.77 -30.86
N LYS A 150 -10.03 51.94 -30.36
CA LYS A 150 -8.84 52.63 -30.89
C LYS A 150 -7.55 52.30 -30.13
N GLY A 151 -7.65 51.60 -29.02
CA GLY A 151 -6.51 51.09 -28.27
C GLY A 151 -6.88 49.96 -27.31
N ALA A 152 -5.88 49.44 -26.62
CA ALA A 152 -6.01 48.34 -25.67
C ALA A 152 -6.86 48.71 -24.44
N SER A 153 -6.95 50.00 -24.10
CA SER A 153 -7.75 50.52 -22.97
C SER A 153 -9.00 51.26 -23.42
N SER A 154 -9.44 51.08 -24.68
CA SER A 154 -10.77 51.48 -25.12
C SER A 154 -11.81 50.54 -24.51
N GLU A 155 -12.83 51.06 -23.83
CA GLU A 155 -13.74 50.23 -23.03
C GLU A 155 -15.20 50.44 -23.45
N LEU A 156 -15.93 49.33 -23.61
CA LEU A 156 -17.38 49.31 -23.86
C LEU A 156 -18.07 48.61 -22.70
N ASP A 157 -18.91 49.34 -21.96
CA ASP A 157 -19.71 48.79 -20.87
C ASP A 157 -21.14 48.54 -21.35
N LEU A 158 -21.63 47.32 -21.19
CA LEU A 158 -23.01 46.91 -21.42
C LEU A 158 -23.67 46.65 -20.06
N ILE A 159 -24.52 47.58 -19.63
CA ILE A 159 -24.99 47.64 -18.25
C ILE A 159 -26.50 47.41 -18.19
N ASN A 160 -26.97 46.71 -17.16
CA ASN A 160 -28.36 46.72 -16.72
C ASN A 160 -28.45 47.30 -15.31
N THR A 161 -28.70 48.61 -15.19
CA THR A 161 -29.10 49.22 -13.90
C THR A 161 -30.63 49.28 -13.73
N GLY A 162 -31.37 48.62 -14.62
CA GLY A 162 -32.83 48.59 -14.61
C GLY A 162 -33.40 47.74 -13.47
N ASN A 163 -34.72 47.83 -13.29
CA ASN A 163 -35.47 47.07 -12.29
C ASN A 163 -36.07 45.74 -12.83
N THR A 164 -35.69 45.34 -14.04
CA THR A 164 -36.16 44.14 -14.73
C THR A 164 -34.99 43.53 -15.50
N ASP A 165 -35.09 42.24 -15.82
CA ASP A 165 -34.12 41.56 -16.68
C ASP A 165 -34.04 42.25 -18.06
N LYS A 166 -32.83 42.36 -18.61
CA LYS A 166 -32.56 43.03 -19.88
C LYS A 166 -31.74 42.17 -20.82
N GLN A 167 -31.79 42.54 -22.10
CA GLN A 167 -31.06 41.87 -23.15
C GLN A 167 -30.35 42.89 -24.07
N PHE A 168 -29.11 42.58 -24.41
CA PHE A 168 -28.42 43.12 -25.58
C PHE A 168 -28.39 42.05 -26.67
N THR A 169 -28.90 42.35 -27.85
CA THR A 169 -28.91 41.42 -28.98
C THR A 169 -27.88 41.86 -30.02
N LEU A 170 -26.90 41.00 -30.31
CA LEU A 170 -25.87 41.21 -31.33
C LEU A 170 -26.39 40.75 -32.69
N TYR A 171 -26.25 41.62 -33.69
CA TYR A 171 -26.57 41.35 -35.11
C TYR A 171 -25.32 41.17 -35.99
N SER A 172 -24.12 41.34 -35.42
CA SER A 172 -22.82 41.14 -36.07
C SER A 172 -21.75 40.86 -35.01
N ASN A 173 -20.53 40.55 -35.43
CA ASN A 173 -19.39 40.36 -34.52
C ASN A 173 -18.97 41.69 -33.90
N LEU A 174 -18.77 41.70 -32.58
CA LEU A 174 -18.18 42.83 -31.87
C LEU A 174 -16.65 42.72 -31.98
N ASN A 175 -16.09 43.34 -33.03
CA ASN A 175 -14.68 43.23 -33.38
C ASN A 175 -13.81 44.30 -32.69
N PRO A 176 -12.75 43.94 -31.94
CA PRO A 176 -11.82 44.89 -31.32
C PRO A 176 -11.08 45.75 -32.33
N SER A 177 -10.53 45.15 -33.39
CA SER A 177 -9.92 45.86 -34.52
C SER A 177 -9.68 44.91 -35.70
N ASP A 178 -9.47 45.45 -36.90
CA ASP A 178 -9.08 44.64 -38.07
C ASP A 178 -7.56 44.43 -38.22
N ALA A 179 -6.74 44.97 -37.30
CA ALA A 179 -5.28 45.04 -37.48
C ALA A 179 -4.43 44.51 -36.31
N GLU A 180 -4.95 44.49 -35.08
CA GLU A 180 -4.16 44.20 -33.86
C GLU A 180 -4.93 43.28 -32.88
N ASP A 181 -4.20 42.34 -32.25
CA ASP A 181 -4.65 41.46 -31.15
C ASP A 181 -4.64 42.21 -29.81
N GLU A 182 -5.42 41.75 -28.83
CA GLU A 182 -5.47 42.29 -27.46
C GLU A 182 -5.88 43.79 -27.39
N TYR A 183 -6.84 44.18 -28.23
CA TYR A 183 -7.43 45.53 -28.24
C TYR A 183 -8.80 45.55 -27.59
N GLY A 184 -9.15 46.65 -26.93
CA GLY A 184 -10.46 46.85 -26.35
C GLY A 184 -10.76 46.02 -25.09
N ILE A 185 -11.62 46.58 -24.26
CA ILE A 185 -12.21 45.97 -23.07
C ILE A 185 -13.72 45.98 -23.25
N VAL A 186 -14.38 44.86 -22.99
CA VAL A 186 -15.85 44.80 -22.95
C VAL A 186 -16.28 44.36 -21.57
N ARG A 187 -17.04 45.21 -20.86
CA ARG A 187 -17.63 44.90 -19.57
C ARG A 187 -19.12 44.59 -19.73
N VAL A 188 -19.60 43.56 -19.05
CA VAL A 188 -21.03 43.25 -18.92
C VAL A 188 -21.40 43.31 -17.44
N GLU A 189 -22.29 44.24 -17.07
CA GLU A 189 -22.66 44.46 -15.67
C GLU A 189 -24.16 44.27 -15.43
N ALA A 190 -24.49 43.31 -14.57
CA ALA A 190 -25.84 42.99 -14.12
C ALA A 190 -25.96 43.33 -12.62
N THR A 191 -26.35 44.56 -12.28
CA THR A 191 -26.25 45.03 -10.87
C THR A 191 -27.08 44.18 -9.91
N THR A 192 -28.35 43.96 -10.25
CA THR A 192 -29.32 43.22 -9.41
C THR A 192 -30.22 42.30 -10.24
N ASN A 193 -30.65 42.75 -11.42
CA ASN A 193 -31.46 41.96 -12.35
C ASN A 193 -30.58 41.32 -13.43
N ASN A 194 -31.09 40.29 -14.08
CA ASN A 194 -30.31 39.49 -15.02
C ASN A 194 -30.00 40.27 -16.30
N LEU A 195 -28.93 39.88 -16.98
CA LEU A 195 -28.53 40.43 -18.27
C LEU A 195 -28.18 39.32 -19.26
N THR A 196 -28.81 39.34 -20.42
CA THR A 196 -28.48 38.42 -21.52
C THR A 196 -27.80 39.16 -22.66
N ILE A 197 -26.65 38.67 -23.10
CA ILE A 197 -26.03 39.03 -24.38
C ILE A 197 -26.41 37.93 -25.38
N ALA A 198 -27.42 38.20 -26.20
CA ALA A 198 -27.98 37.26 -27.15
C ALA A 198 -27.31 37.40 -28.53
N ASN A 199 -27.21 36.29 -29.25
CA ASN A 199 -26.92 36.31 -30.68
C ASN A 199 -28.26 36.28 -31.44
N ASN A 200 -28.46 37.10 -32.47
CA ASN A 200 -29.71 37.10 -33.25
C ASN A 200 -29.79 35.88 -34.20
N GLY A 201 -29.60 34.66 -33.68
CA GLY A 201 -29.57 33.41 -34.45
C GLY A 201 -28.33 33.21 -35.33
N GLY A 202 -27.35 34.11 -35.27
CA GLY A 202 -26.08 34.01 -36.00
C GLY A 202 -24.91 33.59 -35.08
N PRO A 203 -23.81 33.07 -35.63
CA PRO A 203 -22.61 32.69 -34.88
C PRO A 203 -21.77 33.91 -34.46
N TYR A 204 -22.43 34.96 -33.96
CA TYR A 204 -21.79 36.23 -33.68
C TYR A 204 -20.86 36.13 -32.49
N THR A 205 -19.70 36.76 -32.59
CA THR A 205 -18.61 36.68 -31.61
C THR A 205 -18.43 38.00 -30.86
N ILE A 206 -17.91 37.91 -29.63
CA ILE A 206 -17.36 39.03 -28.87
C ILE A 206 -15.84 38.87 -28.92
N GLY A 207 -15.13 39.82 -29.53
CA GLY A 207 -13.85 39.49 -30.17
C GLY A 207 -14.09 38.93 -31.58
N LYS A 208 -13.03 38.76 -32.38
CA LYS A 208 -13.17 38.32 -33.79
C LYS A 208 -12.76 36.86 -33.99
N ASP A 209 -11.53 36.53 -33.61
CA ASP A 209 -10.96 35.19 -33.76
C ASP A 209 -9.74 35.02 -32.84
N ASN A 210 -9.04 33.90 -32.97
CA ASN A 210 -7.84 33.59 -32.18
C ASN A 210 -6.60 34.42 -32.54
N THR A 211 -6.69 35.35 -33.49
CA THR A 211 -5.64 36.33 -33.85
C THR A 211 -6.04 37.78 -33.56
N HIS A 212 -7.30 38.01 -33.15
CA HIS A 212 -7.88 39.33 -32.87
C HIS A 212 -8.82 39.24 -31.65
N ARG A 213 -8.23 38.98 -30.49
CA ARG A 213 -8.93 38.86 -29.20
C ARG A 213 -9.11 40.24 -28.55
N LEU A 214 -10.11 40.36 -27.68
CA LEU A 214 -10.17 41.46 -26.72
C LEU A 214 -8.96 41.41 -25.79
N LYS A 215 -8.53 42.55 -25.25
CA LYS A 215 -7.61 42.56 -24.11
C LYS A 215 -8.26 41.89 -22.91
N GLU A 216 -9.50 42.30 -22.63
CA GLU A 216 -10.24 41.87 -21.45
C GLU A 216 -11.74 41.82 -21.73
N PHE A 217 -12.38 40.79 -21.21
CA PHE A 217 -13.83 40.66 -21.11
C PHE A 217 -14.16 40.60 -19.62
N GLU A 218 -14.86 41.60 -19.11
CA GLU A 218 -15.20 41.68 -17.69
C GLU A 218 -16.69 41.38 -17.48
N VAL A 219 -17.01 40.59 -16.46
CA VAL A 219 -18.40 40.36 -16.02
C VAL A 219 -18.54 40.76 -14.55
N LYS A 220 -19.59 41.51 -14.22
CA LYS A 220 -19.74 42.14 -12.91
C LYS A 220 -21.19 42.20 -12.43
N GLY A 221 -21.37 42.26 -11.11
CA GLY A 221 -22.67 42.50 -10.45
C GLY A 221 -23.25 41.25 -9.77
N ALA A 222 -24.45 41.37 -9.22
CA ALA A 222 -25.11 40.29 -8.48
C ALA A 222 -26.19 39.55 -9.28
N GLY A 223 -26.68 40.13 -10.38
CA GLY A 223 -27.62 39.47 -11.29
C GLY A 223 -26.94 38.39 -12.12
N ASN A 224 -27.71 37.43 -12.62
CA ASN A 224 -27.17 36.40 -13.51
C ASN A 224 -26.89 36.99 -14.90
N ILE A 225 -25.77 36.57 -15.49
CA ILE A 225 -25.36 36.99 -16.83
C ILE A 225 -25.41 35.76 -17.75
N VAL A 226 -26.04 35.88 -18.92
CA VAL A 226 -26.04 34.83 -19.94
C VAL A 226 -25.44 35.39 -21.22
N ILE A 227 -24.49 34.68 -21.82
CA ILE A 227 -23.81 35.08 -23.05
C ILE A 227 -23.93 33.95 -24.07
N ASP A 228 -24.64 34.22 -25.16
CA ASP A 228 -24.88 33.27 -26.26
C ASP A 228 -23.80 33.32 -27.34
N ASN A 229 -22.75 34.10 -27.13
CA ASN A 229 -21.71 34.38 -28.11
C ASN A 229 -20.42 33.64 -27.80
N THR A 230 -19.67 33.29 -28.85
CA THR A 230 -18.27 32.87 -28.64
C THR A 230 -17.47 34.09 -28.23
N VAL A 231 -16.65 33.95 -27.18
CA VAL A 231 -15.83 35.04 -26.63
C VAL A 231 -14.36 34.77 -26.94
N PHE A 232 -13.72 35.71 -27.64
CA PHE A 232 -12.28 35.74 -27.87
C PHE A 232 -11.67 36.90 -27.07
N THR A 233 -10.95 36.61 -25.98
CA THR A 233 -10.39 37.62 -25.07
C THR A 233 -9.11 37.13 -24.42
N LYS A 234 -8.11 37.96 -24.12
CA LYS A 234 -6.90 37.50 -23.42
C LYS A 234 -7.14 37.25 -21.93
N LEU A 235 -7.98 38.06 -21.31
CA LEU A 235 -8.38 37.97 -19.91
C LEU A 235 -9.91 37.92 -19.82
N LEU A 236 -10.44 36.98 -19.04
CA LEU A 236 -11.80 37.05 -18.53
C LEU A 236 -11.78 37.41 -17.04
N SER A 237 -12.26 38.60 -16.70
CA SER A 237 -12.37 39.05 -15.31
C SER A 237 -13.75 38.73 -14.75
N MET A 238 -13.81 37.71 -13.89
CA MET A 238 -15.01 37.23 -13.20
C MET A 238 -15.21 38.02 -11.89
N ASN A 239 -15.75 39.23 -12.00
CA ASN A 239 -16.08 40.13 -10.87
C ASN A 239 -17.58 40.09 -10.49
N SER A 240 -18.29 39.05 -10.93
CA SER A 240 -19.71 38.83 -10.64
C SER A 240 -19.85 37.93 -9.41
N THR A 241 -20.80 38.25 -8.53
CA THR A 241 -21.26 37.33 -7.46
C THR A 241 -22.45 36.48 -7.91
N GLY A 242 -23.05 36.81 -9.05
CA GLY A 242 -24.12 36.03 -9.67
C GLY A 242 -23.59 34.84 -10.48
N GLN A 243 -24.49 34.09 -11.12
CA GLN A 243 -24.12 33.08 -12.10
C GLN A 243 -23.86 33.72 -13.47
N VAL A 244 -22.72 33.41 -14.08
CA VAL A 244 -22.38 33.79 -15.46
C VAL A 244 -22.40 32.53 -16.31
N THR A 245 -23.26 32.47 -17.31
CA THR A 245 -23.39 31.32 -18.21
C THR A 245 -22.90 31.70 -19.60
N LEU A 246 -21.84 31.03 -20.04
CA LEU A 246 -21.34 31.07 -21.41
C LEU A 246 -21.91 29.88 -22.18
N ASN A 247 -22.91 30.14 -23.04
CA ASN A 247 -23.55 29.10 -23.85
C ASN A 247 -22.68 28.65 -25.03
N GLN A 248 -21.67 29.43 -25.40
CA GLN A 248 -20.69 29.10 -26.42
C GLN A 248 -19.28 29.04 -25.84
N ARG A 249 -18.31 28.75 -26.70
CA ARG A 249 -16.89 28.65 -26.35
C ARG A 249 -16.33 29.98 -25.85
N ILE A 250 -15.42 29.91 -24.89
CA ILE A 250 -14.48 30.99 -24.58
C ILE A 250 -13.06 30.58 -24.98
N ASP A 251 -12.40 31.44 -25.76
CA ASP A 251 -11.05 31.23 -26.27
C ASP A 251 -10.14 32.37 -25.81
N LEU A 252 -9.19 32.03 -24.92
CA LEU A 252 -8.24 32.98 -24.37
C LEU A 252 -6.89 32.97 -25.10
N GLY A 253 -6.69 32.05 -26.04
CA GLY A 253 -5.41 31.78 -26.67
C GLY A 253 -4.30 31.35 -25.70
N ALA A 254 -3.08 31.28 -26.21
CA ALA A 254 -1.91 30.92 -25.40
C ALA A 254 -1.60 31.99 -24.34
N GLY A 255 -1.47 31.57 -23.09
CA GLY A 255 -1.18 32.43 -21.94
C GLY A 255 -2.34 33.35 -21.53
N GLY A 256 -3.55 33.15 -22.07
CA GLY A 256 -4.74 33.84 -21.61
C GLY A 256 -5.29 33.21 -20.32
N ASN A 257 -6.06 33.99 -19.55
CA ASN A 257 -6.49 33.62 -18.19
C ASN A 257 -7.95 34.00 -17.90
N ILE A 258 -8.63 33.22 -17.07
CA ILE A 258 -9.87 33.59 -16.37
C ILE A 258 -9.49 33.94 -14.93
N ALA A 259 -9.72 35.17 -14.48
CA ALA A 259 -9.44 35.59 -13.12
C ALA A 259 -10.74 35.79 -12.33
N PHE A 260 -10.96 35.00 -11.28
CA PHE A 260 -12.05 35.25 -10.33
C PHE A 260 -11.67 36.38 -9.37
N GLY A 261 -12.33 37.53 -9.50
CA GLY A 261 -12.24 38.62 -8.52
C GLY A 261 -13.36 38.58 -7.47
N ALA A 262 -14.37 37.72 -7.67
CA ALA A 262 -15.47 37.49 -6.73
C ALA A 262 -15.87 36.00 -6.69
N ASP A 263 -16.55 35.58 -5.62
CA ASP A 263 -16.97 34.19 -5.38
C ASP A 263 -18.22 33.76 -6.21
N GLY A 264 -18.36 34.27 -7.43
CA GLY A 264 -19.46 33.93 -8.33
C GLY A 264 -19.37 32.53 -8.93
N THR A 265 -20.36 32.17 -9.74
CA THR A 265 -20.38 30.91 -10.50
C THR A 265 -20.18 31.18 -11.98
N LEU A 266 -19.17 30.59 -12.61
CA LEU A 266 -19.01 30.56 -14.06
C LEU A 266 -19.47 29.20 -14.60
N VAL A 267 -20.48 29.18 -15.45
CA VAL A 267 -20.95 28.01 -16.19
C VAL A 267 -20.47 28.10 -17.62
N VAL A 268 -19.64 27.16 -18.07
CA VAL A 268 -19.18 27.10 -19.46
C VAL A 268 -19.73 25.86 -20.14
N ASN A 269 -20.61 26.08 -21.12
CA ASN A 269 -21.33 25.00 -21.78
C ASN A 269 -20.58 24.42 -22.97
N ASN A 270 -19.69 25.19 -23.62
CA ASN A 270 -19.02 24.80 -24.87
C ASN A 270 -17.48 24.86 -24.84
N GLY A 271 -16.89 24.74 -23.65
CA GLY A 271 -15.44 24.61 -23.45
C GLY A 271 -14.68 25.94 -23.26
N ILE A 272 -13.47 25.82 -22.71
CA ILE A 272 -12.52 26.89 -22.41
C ILE A 272 -11.19 26.57 -23.08
N THR A 273 -10.53 27.57 -23.66
CA THR A 273 -9.10 27.55 -24.02
C THR A 273 -8.39 28.62 -23.20
N GLY A 274 -7.38 28.24 -22.40
CA GLY A 274 -6.61 29.15 -21.52
C GLY A 274 -6.79 28.87 -20.02
N ASP A 275 -5.95 29.49 -19.20
CA ASP A 275 -5.83 29.19 -17.77
C ASP A 275 -6.98 29.76 -16.93
N VAL A 276 -7.13 29.27 -15.71
CA VAL A 276 -8.12 29.74 -14.74
C VAL A 276 -7.45 29.96 -13.38
N ASP A 277 -7.49 31.21 -12.90
CA ASP A 277 -7.01 31.64 -11.60
C ASP A 277 -8.19 32.01 -10.69
N PHE A 278 -8.31 31.31 -9.57
CA PHE A 278 -9.36 31.60 -8.58
C PHE A 278 -8.97 32.70 -7.57
N ASN A 279 -7.73 33.20 -7.61
CA ASN A 279 -7.21 34.22 -6.67
C ASN A 279 -7.48 33.89 -5.19
N ASP A 280 -7.37 32.62 -4.79
CA ASP A 280 -7.67 32.09 -3.45
C ASP A 280 -9.14 32.24 -2.99
N GLY A 281 -10.03 32.69 -3.88
CA GLY A 281 -11.46 32.83 -3.66
C GLY A 281 -12.22 31.50 -3.65
N ALA A 282 -13.48 31.56 -3.23
CA ALA A 282 -14.42 30.44 -3.18
C ALA A 282 -15.30 30.33 -4.44
N GLY A 283 -14.85 30.92 -5.55
CA GLY A 283 -15.54 30.89 -6.83
C GLY A 283 -15.85 29.47 -7.32
N THR A 284 -16.92 29.34 -8.09
CA THR A 284 -17.37 28.05 -8.65
C THR A 284 -17.23 28.04 -10.17
N LEU A 285 -16.57 27.03 -10.71
CA LEU A 285 -16.53 26.75 -12.14
C LEU A 285 -17.35 25.49 -12.44
N VAL A 286 -18.35 25.61 -13.29
CA VAL A 286 -19.20 24.52 -13.76
C VAL A 286 -18.93 24.26 -15.23
N MET A 287 -18.55 23.04 -15.58
CA MET A 287 -18.21 22.65 -16.94
C MET A 287 -19.16 21.57 -17.46
N SER A 288 -19.84 21.86 -18.57
CA SER A 288 -20.79 20.93 -19.21
C SER A 288 -20.14 20.06 -20.29
N ILE A 289 -19.11 20.55 -20.99
CA ILE A 289 -18.34 19.78 -22.01
C ILE A 289 -16.81 20.05 -21.92
N ASN A 290 -16.04 19.38 -22.78
CA ASN A 290 -14.56 19.30 -22.79
C ASN A 290 -13.80 20.61 -22.53
N PHE A 291 -12.78 20.50 -21.68
CA PHE A 291 -11.70 21.48 -21.53
C PHE A 291 -10.68 21.22 -22.63
N GLU A 292 -10.38 22.20 -23.49
CA GLU A 292 -9.38 21.99 -24.53
C GLU A 292 -7.98 21.88 -23.90
N THR A 293 -7.11 21.10 -24.54
CA THR A 293 -5.82 20.70 -24.00
C THR A 293 -4.90 21.89 -23.72
N GLY A 294 -4.50 22.11 -22.47
CA GLY A 294 -3.42 23.05 -22.10
C GLY A 294 -3.72 24.03 -20.96
N SER A 295 -4.96 24.12 -20.52
CA SER A 295 -5.42 25.06 -19.50
C SER A 295 -5.09 24.61 -18.05
N LYS A 296 -4.59 25.55 -17.24
CA LYS A 296 -4.16 25.36 -15.84
C LYS A 296 -5.16 25.90 -14.82
N PHE A 297 -5.16 25.35 -13.61
CA PHE A 297 -5.84 25.93 -12.44
C PHE A 297 -4.82 26.46 -11.43
N SER A 298 -4.93 27.73 -11.03
CA SER A 298 -4.12 28.34 -9.97
C SER A 298 -4.97 28.88 -8.82
N ASN A 299 -4.38 28.91 -7.63
CA ASN A 299 -4.99 29.46 -6.40
C ASN A 299 -6.40 28.92 -6.10
N ALA A 300 -6.62 27.63 -6.39
CA ALA A 300 -7.93 26.98 -6.38
C ALA A 300 -8.29 26.32 -5.04
N ALA A 301 -7.56 26.60 -3.96
CA ALA A 301 -7.65 25.84 -2.71
C ALA A 301 -9.03 25.94 -2.03
N ASN A 302 -9.73 27.05 -2.22
CA ASN A 302 -11.09 27.27 -1.70
C ASN A 302 -12.17 27.14 -2.79
N ALA A 303 -11.76 26.94 -4.05
CA ALA A 303 -12.65 26.92 -5.19
C ALA A 303 -13.46 25.61 -5.28
N THR A 304 -14.57 25.67 -6.01
CA THR A 304 -15.36 24.48 -6.38
C THR A 304 -15.35 24.29 -7.88
N VAL A 305 -14.91 23.11 -8.34
CA VAL A 305 -14.97 22.72 -9.75
C VAL A 305 -15.99 21.60 -9.92
N GLN A 306 -17.04 21.85 -10.70
CA GLN A 306 -18.12 20.91 -10.97
C GLN A 306 -18.09 20.42 -12.42
N ILE A 307 -18.19 19.10 -12.58
CA ILE A 307 -17.94 18.38 -13.83
C ILE A 307 -19.16 17.51 -14.15
N PHE A 308 -19.80 17.73 -15.29
CA PHE A 308 -21.04 17.02 -15.63
C PHE A 308 -20.92 15.98 -16.76
N ASN A 309 -20.04 16.12 -17.76
CA ASN A 309 -20.05 15.21 -18.93
C ASN A 309 -18.77 15.23 -19.81
N SER A 310 -17.57 15.42 -19.25
CA SER A 310 -16.39 15.69 -20.08
C SER A 310 -15.10 14.95 -19.71
N LEU A 311 -14.27 14.80 -20.75
CA LEU A 311 -12.84 14.59 -20.63
C LEU A 311 -12.22 15.86 -20.04
N ILE A 312 -11.61 15.78 -18.85
CA ILE A 312 -10.90 16.90 -18.26
C ILE A 312 -9.41 16.61 -18.27
N SER A 313 -8.70 17.35 -19.11
CA SER A 313 -7.26 17.35 -19.08
C SER A 313 -6.78 18.45 -18.13
N LEU A 314 -6.44 18.10 -16.89
CA LEU A 314 -5.76 19.00 -15.96
C LEU A 314 -4.25 18.98 -16.26
N ARG A 315 -3.82 19.73 -17.28
CA ARG A 315 -2.38 19.85 -17.55
C ARG A 315 -1.77 20.91 -16.65
N ASP A 316 -0.84 20.48 -15.80
CA ASP A 316 0.14 21.35 -15.15
C ASP A 316 -0.48 22.42 -14.21
N SER A 317 -1.14 21.96 -13.14
CA SER A 317 -1.22 22.79 -11.94
C SER A 317 0.16 22.77 -11.29
N SER A 318 0.95 23.82 -11.50
CA SER A 318 2.13 24.08 -10.68
C SER A 318 1.66 24.22 -9.23
N ALA A 319 1.70 23.14 -8.46
CA ALA A 319 1.47 23.09 -7.00
C ALA A 319 0.14 23.68 -6.47
N GLY A 320 -0.89 23.82 -7.30
CA GLY A 320 -2.19 24.36 -6.89
C GLY A 320 -3.11 23.27 -6.32
N ASN A 321 -3.32 23.28 -5.01
CA ASN A 321 -4.37 22.48 -4.36
C ASN A 321 -5.73 22.90 -4.94
N ILE A 322 -6.51 21.96 -5.50
CA ILE A 322 -7.94 22.21 -5.77
C ILE A 322 -8.71 21.93 -4.47
N GLY A 323 -9.62 22.84 -4.14
CA GLY A 323 -10.56 22.71 -3.03
C GLY A 323 -11.51 21.55 -3.25
N ASN A 324 -12.75 21.82 -3.65
CA ASN A 324 -13.73 20.77 -3.86
C ASN A 324 -13.84 20.38 -5.34
N ILE A 325 -13.88 19.08 -5.61
CA ILE A 325 -14.21 18.54 -6.93
C ILE A 325 -15.53 17.81 -6.83
N ILE A 326 -16.49 18.23 -7.66
CA ILE A 326 -17.80 17.61 -7.76
C ILE A 326 -17.88 16.88 -9.10
N ILE A 327 -18.03 15.55 -9.04
CA ILE A 327 -18.24 14.69 -10.21
C ILE A 327 -19.75 14.40 -10.26
N GLY A 328 -20.46 15.08 -11.15
CA GLY A 328 -21.93 15.22 -11.12
C GLY A 328 -22.73 14.35 -12.09
N ASN A 329 -23.76 13.68 -11.53
CA ASN A 329 -24.96 13.00 -12.08
C ASN A 329 -24.86 11.69 -12.91
N ASP A 330 -25.74 10.73 -12.55
CA ASP A 330 -26.29 9.59 -13.30
C ASP A 330 -25.41 8.93 -14.38
N ASN A 331 -24.33 8.25 -13.96
CA ASN A 331 -23.37 7.53 -14.82
C ASN A 331 -22.41 8.41 -15.63
N SER A 332 -22.26 9.70 -15.32
CA SER A 332 -21.21 10.51 -15.92
C SER A 332 -19.82 9.97 -15.55
N SER A 333 -18.91 10.03 -16.52
CA SER A 333 -17.50 9.71 -16.33
C SER A 333 -16.69 10.99 -16.43
N ALA A 334 -15.87 11.26 -15.43
CA ALA A 334 -14.83 12.27 -15.46
C ALA A 334 -13.49 11.56 -15.70
N THR A 335 -12.77 11.95 -16.74
CA THR A 335 -11.37 11.53 -16.89
C THR A 335 -10.48 12.64 -16.39
N LEU A 336 -9.52 12.30 -15.54
CA LEU A 336 -8.47 13.17 -15.05
C LEU A 336 -7.15 12.82 -15.73
N TYR A 337 -6.69 13.70 -16.63
CA TYR A 337 -5.29 13.65 -17.07
C TYR A 337 -4.47 14.56 -16.19
N ALA A 338 -3.51 14.00 -15.45
CA ALA A 338 -2.45 14.71 -14.76
C ALA A 338 -1.16 14.59 -15.57
N ASN A 339 -0.54 15.69 -16.01
CA ASN A 339 0.77 15.67 -16.69
C ASN A 339 1.95 16.04 -15.76
N SER A 340 1.63 16.26 -14.49
CA SER A 340 2.54 16.47 -13.36
C SER A 340 1.74 16.08 -12.12
N GLY A 341 2.35 15.43 -11.11
CA GLY A 341 1.60 14.88 -9.98
C GLY A 341 0.62 15.90 -9.35
N ILE A 342 -0.64 15.49 -9.15
CA ILE A 342 -1.72 16.36 -8.65
C ILE A 342 -2.02 16.02 -7.19
N SER A 343 -2.13 17.04 -6.34
CA SER A 343 -2.58 16.91 -4.95
C SER A 343 -3.93 17.61 -4.75
N PHE A 344 -4.91 16.85 -4.27
CA PHE A 344 -6.24 17.35 -3.93
C PHE A 344 -6.39 17.40 -2.41
N THR A 345 -6.66 18.58 -1.85
CA THR A 345 -6.79 18.75 -0.40
C THR A 345 -8.22 18.89 0.09
N GLY A 346 -9.15 19.37 -0.75
CA GLY A 346 -10.55 19.43 -0.39
C GLY A 346 -11.33 18.18 -0.84
N ASN A 347 -12.65 18.22 -0.69
CA ASN A 347 -13.48 17.03 -0.78
C ASN A 347 -13.70 16.60 -2.24
N MET A 348 -13.73 15.28 -2.46
CA MET A 348 -14.22 14.68 -3.69
C MET A 348 -15.67 14.26 -3.47
N ILE A 349 -16.58 14.87 -4.22
CA ILE A 349 -18.02 14.67 -4.05
C ILE A 349 -18.56 13.99 -5.30
N PHE A 350 -19.06 12.77 -5.15
CA PHE A 350 -19.79 12.07 -6.21
C PHE A 350 -21.28 12.42 -6.15
N GLY A 351 -21.93 12.43 -7.31
CA GLY A 351 -23.38 12.59 -7.43
C GLY A 351 -24.18 11.51 -6.70
N SER A 352 -25.49 11.69 -6.58
CA SER A 352 -26.39 10.75 -5.87
C SER A 352 -26.49 9.35 -6.50
N GLN A 353 -26.12 9.22 -7.78
CA GLN A 353 -25.98 7.94 -8.49
C GLN A 353 -24.52 7.50 -8.66
N GLY A 354 -23.55 8.19 -8.04
CA GLY A 354 -22.13 7.92 -8.20
C GLY A 354 -21.48 8.73 -9.31
N GLY A 355 -20.55 8.10 -10.01
CA GLY A 355 -19.74 8.67 -11.09
C GLY A 355 -18.46 7.86 -11.26
N LYS A 356 -17.84 7.91 -12.45
CA LYS A 356 -16.57 7.24 -12.72
C LYS A 356 -15.44 8.25 -12.82
N LEU A 357 -14.34 8.07 -12.08
CA LEU A 357 -13.12 8.88 -12.20
C LEU A 357 -12.00 8.04 -12.81
N TRP A 358 -11.47 8.44 -13.96
CA TRP A 358 -10.30 7.79 -14.60
C TRP A 358 -9.05 8.58 -14.29
N VAL A 359 -7.97 7.92 -13.85
CA VAL A 359 -6.67 8.52 -13.54
C VAL A 359 -5.62 7.98 -14.52
N HIS A 360 -5.14 8.79 -15.46
CA HIS A 360 -4.39 8.31 -16.63
C HIS A 360 -2.84 8.50 -16.56
N ASN A 361 -2.36 9.75 -16.50
CA ASN A 361 -0.98 10.08 -16.92
C ASN A 361 0.07 10.22 -15.81
N ASP A 362 -0.27 10.68 -14.61
CA ASP A 362 0.68 10.86 -13.49
C ASP A 362 0.08 10.51 -12.13
N GLN A 363 0.93 10.46 -11.11
CA GLN A 363 0.55 10.17 -9.72
C GLN A 363 -0.46 11.21 -9.19
N VAL A 364 -1.54 10.72 -8.60
CA VAL A 364 -2.54 11.55 -7.94
C VAL A 364 -2.50 11.28 -6.43
N SER A 365 -2.46 12.34 -5.62
CA SER A 365 -2.61 12.27 -4.17
C SER A 365 -3.88 13.00 -3.73
N PHE A 366 -4.64 12.40 -2.82
CA PHE A 366 -5.91 12.93 -2.34
C PHE A 366 -5.98 12.87 -0.81
N SER A 367 -6.24 14.00 -0.16
CA SER A 367 -6.27 14.10 1.31
C SER A 367 -7.58 14.62 1.90
N GLY A 368 -8.54 15.05 1.07
CA GLY A 368 -9.87 15.47 1.54
C GLY A 368 -10.80 14.28 1.79
N LYS A 369 -12.08 14.53 2.09
CA LYS A 369 -13.06 13.45 2.24
C LYS A 369 -13.70 13.07 0.90
N ILE A 370 -13.93 11.79 0.69
CA ILE A 370 -14.82 11.27 -0.35
C ILE A 370 -16.25 11.25 0.19
N ILE A 371 -17.12 12.01 -0.46
CA ILE A 371 -18.55 12.11 -0.14
C ILE A 371 -19.32 11.35 -1.22
N ASN A 372 -20.27 10.51 -0.80
CA ASN A 372 -21.06 9.61 -1.66
C ASN A 372 -20.23 8.55 -2.45
N GLY A 373 -19.10 8.11 -1.89
CA GLY A 373 -18.23 7.08 -2.51
C GLY A 373 -18.91 5.73 -2.78
N ILE A 374 -20.00 5.42 -2.08
CA ILE A 374 -20.75 4.13 -2.15
C ILE A 374 -21.32 3.76 -3.53
N LYS A 375 -21.31 4.68 -4.50
CA LYS A 375 -21.64 4.40 -5.91
C LYS A 375 -20.55 4.83 -6.88
N ALA A 376 -19.40 5.28 -6.36
CA ALA A 376 -18.29 5.80 -7.14
C ALA A 376 -17.43 4.66 -7.71
N GLU A 377 -16.96 4.85 -8.93
CA GLU A 377 -15.98 3.97 -9.57
C GLU A 377 -14.68 4.75 -9.82
N LEU A 378 -13.56 4.21 -9.38
CA LEU A 378 -12.22 4.71 -9.70
C LEU A 378 -11.58 3.74 -10.71
N TYR A 379 -10.98 4.29 -11.76
CA TYR A 379 -10.23 3.54 -12.76
C TYR A 379 -8.80 4.09 -12.81
N LEU A 380 -7.83 3.31 -12.34
CA LEU A 380 -6.47 3.77 -12.07
C LEU A 380 -5.51 3.21 -13.12
N GLU A 381 -5.19 4.01 -14.14
CA GLU A 381 -4.10 3.76 -15.11
C GLU A 381 -2.79 4.43 -14.69
N ASN A 382 -2.78 5.08 -13.52
CA ASN A 382 -1.62 5.63 -12.84
C ASN A 382 -1.67 5.39 -11.33
N ASN A 383 -0.57 5.72 -10.64
CA ASN A 383 -0.50 5.59 -9.19
C ASN A 383 -1.45 6.57 -8.49
N PHE A 384 -2.16 6.09 -7.48
CA PHE A 384 -3.11 6.89 -6.73
C PHE A 384 -2.90 6.72 -5.23
N THR A 385 -2.80 7.82 -4.50
CA THR A 385 -2.58 7.82 -3.05
C THR A 385 -3.75 8.52 -2.35
N ALA A 386 -4.46 7.84 -1.46
CA ALA A 386 -5.50 8.40 -0.62
C ALA A 386 -5.05 8.46 0.84
N LEU A 387 -5.22 9.62 1.49
CA LEU A 387 -4.81 9.85 2.88
C LEU A 387 -6.00 9.92 3.86
N ASP A 388 -7.24 10.05 3.37
CA ASP A 388 -8.44 10.14 4.21
C ASP A 388 -9.18 8.79 4.29
N PRO A 389 -9.64 8.36 5.48
CA PRO A 389 -10.34 7.09 5.66
C PRO A 389 -11.60 6.87 4.82
N SER A 390 -12.27 7.93 4.38
CA SER A 390 -13.48 7.83 3.57
C SER A 390 -13.26 7.13 2.23
N ILE A 391 -12.01 7.00 1.76
CA ILE A 391 -11.63 6.22 0.59
C ILE A 391 -12.12 4.76 0.65
N GLY A 392 -12.20 4.17 1.84
CA GLY A 392 -12.68 2.81 2.02
C GLY A 392 -14.16 2.60 1.65
N SER A 393 -14.91 3.69 1.47
CA SER A 393 -16.32 3.67 1.05
C SER A 393 -16.54 3.67 -0.48
N VAL A 394 -15.48 3.79 -1.28
CA VAL A 394 -15.58 3.78 -2.75
C VAL A 394 -16.06 2.43 -3.25
N ASN A 395 -17.12 2.40 -4.06
CA ASN A 395 -17.77 1.17 -4.50
C ASN A 395 -16.87 0.27 -5.35
N THR A 396 -16.14 0.83 -6.30
CA THR A 396 -15.28 0.02 -7.17
C THR A 396 -13.99 0.77 -7.46
N VAL A 397 -12.85 0.10 -7.28
CA VAL A 397 -11.54 0.60 -7.69
C VAL A 397 -10.91 -0.43 -8.61
N ASN A 398 -10.73 -0.07 -9.89
CA ASN A 398 -10.00 -0.89 -10.86
C ASN A 398 -8.56 -0.40 -10.95
N ILE A 399 -7.60 -1.30 -10.83
CA ILE A 399 -6.17 -0.99 -10.85
C ILE A 399 -5.57 -1.67 -12.06
N VAL A 400 -5.14 -0.88 -13.05
CA VAL A 400 -4.46 -1.40 -14.24
C VAL A 400 -3.14 -2.06 -13.84
N ASP A 401 -2.68 -3.02 -14.65
CA ASP A 401 -1.40 -3.70 -14.47
C ASP A 401 -0.22 -2.71 -14.29
N ASN A 402 0.72 -3.04 -13.41
CA ASN A 402 1.88 -2.20 -13.02
C ASN A 402 1.52 -0.86 -12.35
N LYS A 403 0.34 -0.72 -11.75
CA LYS A 403 -0.11 0.49 -11.05
C LYS A 403 -0.38 0.23 -9.59
N THR A 404 -0.10 1.24 -8.77
CA THR A 404 -0.27 1.19 -7.31
C THR A 404 -1.42 2.06 -6.84
N TYR A 405 -2.28 1.47 -6.02
CA TYR A 405 -3.29 2.15 -5.24
C TYR A 405 -2.89 2.17 -3.76
N THR A 406 -2.35 3.30 -3.30
CA THR A 406 -1.94 3.51 -1.92
C THR A 406 -3.08 4.07 -1.10
N ILE A 407 -3.39 3.42 0.02
CA ILE A 407 -4.29 3.89 1.05
C ILE A 407 -3.46 4.09 2.32
N ASP A 408 -3.32 5.34 2.76
CA ASP A 408 -2.57 5.68 3.97
C ASP A 408 -3.53 6.02 5.11
N ALA A 409 -3.47 5.23 6.19
CA ALA A 409 -4.26 5.42 7.41
C ALA A 409 -3.76 6.58 8.28
N LYS A 410 -2.89 7.46 7.76
CA LYS A 410 -2.35 8.65 8.43
C LYS A 410 -3.40 9.44 9.19
N ASN A 411 -4.55 9.72 8.56
CA ASN A 411 -5.60 10.56 9.14
C ASN A 411 -6.66 9.79 9.95
N GLY A 412 -6.58 8.46 10.07
CA GLY A 412 -7.56 7.65 10.81
C GLY A 412 -7.58 6.18 10.40
N ASN A 413 -8.29 5.36 11.18
CA ASN A 413 -8.56 3.97 10.78
C ASN A 413 -9.45 3.94 9.56
N VAL A 414 -9.27 2.94 8.69
CA VAL A 414 -9.96 2.83 7.40
C VAL A 414 -10.85 1.58 7.38
N ASP A 415 -12.14 1.76 7.08
CA ASP A 415 -13.06 0.65 6.82
C ASP A 415 -13.01 0.28 5.33
N LEU A 416 -12.34 -0.81 5.00
CA LEU A 416 -12.16 -1.28 3.62
C LEU A 416 -13.29 -2.19 3.16
N LEU A 417 -13.70 -2.01 1.90
CA LEU A 417 -14.65 -2.87 1.20
C LEU A 417 -16.04 -2.91 1.86
N ASN A 418 -16.41 -1.83 2.55
CA ASN A 418 -17.71 -1.71 3.20
C ASN A 418 -18.83 -1.49 2.16
N ASN A 419 -20.07 -1.87 2.49
CA ASN A 419 -21.25 -1.70 1.63
C ASN A 419 -21.15 -2.37 0.24
N GLY A 420 -20.41 -3.46 0.11
CA GLY A 420 -20.24 -4.19 -1.15
C GLY A 420 -19.16 -3.61 -2.07
N ALA A 421 -18.35 -2.68 -1.56
CA ALA A 421 -17.21 -2.14 -2.27
C ALA A 421 -16.18 -3.21 -2.67
N LYS A 422 -15.49 -2.99 -3.78
CA LYS A 422 -14.51 -3.93 -4.37
C LYS A 422 -13.28 -3.20 -4.86
N ILE A 423 -12.13 -3.85 -4.71
CA ILE A 423 -10.89 -3.51 -5.42
C ILE A 423 -10.65 -4.62 -6.43
N ILE A 424 -10.40 -4.26 -7.68
CA ILE A 424 -10.23 -5.15 -8.82
C ILE A 424 -8.81 -4.95 -9.36
N PHE A 425 -8.05 -6.03 -9.44
CA PHE A 425 -6.70 -6.05 -9.99
C PHE A 425 -6.81 -6.50 -11.45
N GLU A 426 -6.53 -5.61 -12.40
CA GLU A 426 -6.68 -5.92 -13.83
C GLU A 426 -5.47 -6.67 -14.40
N GLY A 427 -4.37 -6.77 -13.65
CA GLY A 427 -3.17 -7.52 -14.02
C GLY A 427 -2.42 -8.11 -12.84
N ALA A 428 -1.34 -8.83 -13.15
CA ALA A 428 -0.49 -9.52 -12.18
C ALA A 428 0.31 -8.54 -11.30
N ASP A 429 0.63 -7.36 -11.83
CA ASP A 429 1.43 -6.32 -11.19
C ASP A 429 0.57 -5.11 -10.77
N SER A 430 -0.76 -5.24 -10.78
CA SER A 430 -1.66 -4.32 -10.10
C SER A 430 -1.43 -4.41 -8.58
N GLU A 431 -1.43 -3.30 -7.88
CA GLU A 431 -0.95 -3.26 -6.49
C GLU A 431 -1.84 -2.41 -5.57
N VAL A 432 -2.07 -2.91 -4.36
CA VAL A 432 -2.70 -2.17 -3.26
C VAL A 432 -1.72 -2.04 -2.11
N ASP A 433 -1.40 -0.81 -1.76
CA ASP A 433 -0.52 -0.47 -0.64
C ASP A 433 -1.35 0.03 0.54
N LEU A 434 -1.34 -0.72 1.64
CA LEU A 434 -1.99 -0.35 2.90
C LEU A 434 -0.93 0.17 3.86
N VAL A 435 -0.87 1.50 4.03
CA VAL A 435 0.24 2.16 4.70
C VAL A 435 -0.21 2.84 5.98
N ASN A 436 0.67 2.90 6.98
CA ASN A 436 0.56 3.80 8.13
C ASN A 436 1.78 4.72 8.20
N THR A 437 1.64 5.95 7.68
CA THR A 437 2.62 7.04 7.92
C THR A 437 2.25 7.93 9.10
N GLY A 438 1.17 7.60 9.81
CA GLY A 438 0.67 8.33 10.96
C GLY A 438 1.57 8.22 12.20
N ASN A 439 1.32 9.10 13.17
CA ASN A 439 2.04 9.17 14.46
C ASN A 439 1.44 8.26 15.56
N ALA A 440 0.52 7.38 15.20
CA ALA A 440 -0.16 6.47 16.11
C ALA A 440 -0.39 5.12 15.43
N ASN A 441 -0.71 4.09 16.22
CA ASN A 441 -1.12 2.80 15.67
C ASN A 441 -2.43 2.97 14.89
N LYS A 442 -2.54 2.30 13.74
CA LYS A 442 -3.71 2.39 12.85
C LYS A 442 -4.24 1.01 12.50
N GLN A 443 -5.46 1.02 11.98
CA GLN A 443 -6.17 -0.18 11.59
C GLN A 443 -6.83 -0.01 10.22
N PHE A 444 -6.76 -1.07 9.41
CA PHE A 444 -7.64 -1.31 8.28
C PHE A 444 -8.64 -2.40 8.67
N MET A 445 -9.94 -2.11 8.65
CA MET A 445 -11.01 -3.07 8.96
C MET A 445 -11.60 -3.61 7.65
N LEU A 446 -11.45 -4.90 7.38
CA LEU A 446 -12.02 -5.55 6.20
C LEU A 446 -13.49 -5.93 6.46
N TYR A 447 -14.37 -5.53 5.53
CA TYR A 447 -15.78 -5.89 5.47
C TYR A 447 -16.11 -6.92 4.37
N SER A 448 -15.13 -7.26 3.55
CA SER A 448 -15.21 -8.26 2.49
C SER A 448 -13.82 -8.84 2.21
N ASN A 449 -13.74 -9.88 1.39
CA ASN A 449 -12.47 -10.44 0.94
C ASN A 449 -11.75 -9.43 0.03
N LEU A 450 -10.47 -9.18 0.29
CA LEU A 450 -9.60 -8.43 -0.62
C LEU A 450 -9.10 -9.40 -1.71
N ASN A 451 -9.93 -9.57 -2.74
CA ASN A 451 -9.73 -10.57 -3.79
C ASN A 451 -9.09 -9.97 -5.06
N PRO A 452 -8.00 -10.55 -5.61
CA PRO A 452 -7.38 -10.07 -6.84
C PRO A 452 -8.27 -10.12 -8.09
N SER A 453 -8.95 -11.24 -8.35
CA SER A 453 -9.94 -11.37 -9.42
C SER A 453 -10.75 -12.65 -9.24
N ASP A 454 -11.86 -12.78 -9.97
CA ASP A 454 -12.60 -14.04 -10.05
C ASP A 454 -12.10 -14.98 -11.17
N ALA A 455 -11.10 -14.56 -11.95
CA ALA A 455 -10.75 -15.21 -13.22
C ALA A 455 -9.41 -15.97 -13.21
N GLU A 456 -8.41 -15.51 -12.47
CA GLU A 456 -7.02 -16.02 -12.57
C GLU A 456 -6.30 -16.08 -11.20
N ASP A 457 -5.49 -17.12 -11.00
CA ASP A 457 -4.51 -17.23 -9.91
C ASP A 457 -3.32 -16.28 -10.19
N GLU A 458 -2.62 -15.82 -9.15
CA GLU A 458 -1.42 -14.97 -9.27
C GLU A 458 -1.65 -13.55 -9.82
N TYR A 459 -2.87 -13.03 -9.64
CA TYR A 459 -3.15 -11.62 -9.90
C TYR A 459 -2.98 -10.81 -8.62
N GLY A 460 -2.55 -9.56 -8.77
CA GLY A 460 -2.50 -8.58 -7.70
C GLY A 460 -1.39 -8.77 -6.66
N ILE A 461 -0.89 -7.63 -6.18
CA ILE A 461 0.07 -7.50 -5.08
C ILE A 461 -0.61 -6.72 -3.97
N VAL A 462 -0.54 -7.20 -2.73
CA VAL A 462 -0.95 -6.43 -1.55
C VAL A 462 0.27 -6.16 -0.70
N ARG A 463 0.59 -4.89 -0.49
CA ARG A 463 1.65 -4.49 0.45
C ARG A 463 1.04 -3.87 1.71
N VAL A 464 1.64 -4.19 2.85
CA VAL A 464 1.28 -3.62 4.14
C VAL A 464 2.53 -2.97 4.74
N GLU A 465 2.50 -1.66 4.94
CA GLU A 465 3.65 -0.91 5.43
C GLU A 465 3.37 -0.21 6.75
N ALA A 466 4.07 -0.63 7.80
CA ALA A 466 4.09 0.00 9.10
C ALA A 466 5.42 0.75 9.29
N THR A 467 5.48 2.02 8.91
CA THR A 467 6.73 2.80 8.90
C THR A 467 7.42 2.83 10.27
N THR A 468 6.80 3.49 11.25
CA THR A 468 7.28 3.56 12.66
C THR A 468 6.25 3.05 13.67
N ASN A 469 4.96 3.21 13.38
CA ASN A 469 3.87 2.82 14.28
C ASN A 469 3.19 1.55 13.76
N ASN A 470 2.53 0.82 14.66
CA ASN A 470 1.96 -0.46 14.32
C ASN A 470 0.77 -0.33 13.36
N LEU A 471 0.56 -1.37 12.56
CA LEU A 471 -0.57 -1.46 11.64
C LEU A 471 -1.31 -2.79 11.84
N THR A 472 -2.62 -2.72 12.03
CA THR A 472 -3.48 -3.89 12.13
C THR A 472 -4.40 -3.99 10.92
N ILE A 473 -4.37 -5.11 10.20
CA ILE A 473 -5.41 -5.50 9.26
C ILE A 473 -6.38 -6.41 10.02
N ALA A 474 -7.60 -5.95 10.25
CA ALA A 474 -8.62 -6.62 11.06
C ALA A 474 -9.81 -7.10 10.22
N ASN A 475 -10.63 -7.97 10.81
CA ASN A 475 -11.91 -8.39 10.23
C ASN A 475 -13.08 -7.81 11.03
N ASN A 476 -14.15 -7.39 10.34
CA ASN A 476 -15.37 -6.94 11.00
C ASN A 476 -16.27 -8.12 11.43
N GLY A 477 -15.70 -9.09 12.14
CA GLY A 477 -16.41 -10.29 12.64
C GLY A 477 -16.73 -11.37 11.59
N GLY A 478 -16.44 -11.14 10.31
CA GLY A 478 -16.56 -12.14 9.24
C GLY A 478 -15.25 -12.89 8.96
N PRO A 479 -15.30 -14.06 8.30
CA PRO A 479 -14.11 -14.83 7.90
C PRO A 479 -13.45 -14.23 6.65
N TYR A 480 -13.20 -12.93 6.66
CA TYR A 480 -12.69 -12.22 5.49
C TYR A 480 -11.22 -12.56 5.24
N THR A 481 -10.87 -12.73 3.97
CA THR A 481 -9.56 -13.20 3.51
C THR A 481 -8.82 -12.11 2.72
N ILE A 482 -7.49 -12.21 2.67
CA ILE A 482 -6.63 -11.46 1.74
C ILE A 482 -6.16 -12.46 0.69
N GLY A 483 -6.53 -12.24 -0.57
CA GLY A 483 -6.67 -13.33 -1.54
C GLY A 483 -8.01 -14.06 -1.36
N LYS A 484 -8.39 -14.95 -2.29
CA LYS A 484 -9.74 -15.56 -2.28
C LYS A 484 -9.78 -16.87 -1.53
N ASP A 485 -8.98 -17.83 -2.00
CA ASP A 485 -8.98 -19.23 -1.58
C ASP A 485 -7.73 -19.95 -2.12
N ASN A 486 -7.70 -21.27 -1.95
CA ASN A 486 -6.60 -22.13 -2.40
C ASN A 486 -6.56 -22.38 -3.92
N THR A 487 -7.45 -21.77 -4.70
CA THR A 487 -7.48 -21.81 -6.16
C THR A 487 -7.25 -20.44 -6.81
N HIS A 488 -7.40 -19.35 -6.05
CA HIS A 488 -7.12 -17.99 -6.50
C HIS A 488 -6.36 -17.21 -5.42
N ARG A 489 -5.03 -17.28 -5.48
CA ARG A 489 -4.08 -16.60 -4.59
C ARG A 489 -3.62 -15.28 -5.20
N LEU A 490 -3.22 -14.35 -4.34
CA LEU A 490 -2.43 -13.19 -4.76
C LEU A 490 -1.11 -13.62 -5.36
N LYS A 491 -0.57 -12.85 -6.31
CA LYS A 491 0.83 -13.00 -6.75
C LYS A 491 1.77 -12.89 -5.55
N GLU A 492 1.57 -11.84 -4.75
CA GLU A 492 2.46 -11.50 -3.65
C GLU A 492 1.72 -10.76 -2.52
N PHE A 493 2.07 -11.09 -1.29
CA PHE A 493 1.75 -10.33 -0.10
C PHE A 493 3.05 -9.87 0.56
N GLU A 494 3.27 -8.56 0.64
CA GLU A 494 4.50 -7.99 1.16
C GLU A 494 4.25 -7.21 2.44
N VAL A 495 5.13 -7.34 3.43
CA VAL A 495 5.11 -6.56 4.67
C VAL A 495 6.39 -5.75 4.80
N LYS A 496 6.27 -4.43 5.03
CA LYS A 496 7.38 -3.46 5.11
C LYS A 496 7.37 -2.62 6.38
N GLY A 497 8.54 -2.03 6.66
CA GLY A 497 8.73 -0.99 7.68
C GLY A 497 9.20 -1.53 9.03
N ALA A 498 9.34 -0.65 10.02
CA ALA A 498 9.87 -0.99 11.35
C ALA A 498 8.80 -1.19 12.42
N GLY A 499 7.57 -0.72 12.19
CA GLY A 499 6.42 -0.94 13.08
C GLY A 499 5.92 -2.39 13.00
N ASN A 500 5.24 -2.84 14.06
CA ASN A 500 4.68 -4.19 14.07
C ASN A 500 3.42 -4.27 13.19
N VAL A 501 3.26 -5.36 12.46
CA VAL A 501 2.09 -5.61 11.62
C VAL A 501 1.30 -6.79 12.16
N ILE A 502 -0.01 -6.62 12.34
CA ILE A 502 -0.92 -7.69 12.76
C ILE A 502 -1.95 -7.89 11.65
N VAL A 503 -2.10 -9.12 11.16
CA VAL A 503 -3.12 -9.51 10.18
C VAL A 503 -4.04 -10.53 10.83
N ALA A 504 -5.29 -10.16 11.04
CA ALA A 504 -6.31 -11.02 11.65
C ALA A 504 -6.99 -11.96 10.64
N ASN A 505 -6.65 -11.82 9.36
CA ASN A 505 -7.29 -12.47 8.22
C ASN A 505 -6.46 -13.66 7.74
N GLN A 506 -7.11 -14.63 7.09
CA GLN A 506 -6.39 -15.65 6.32
C GLN A 506 -5.75 -14.99 5.09
N VAL A 507 -4.53 -15.41 4.75
CA VAL A 507 -3.77 -14.86 3.62
C VAL A 507 -3.51 -15.97 2.60
N PHE A 508 -3.99 -15.78 1.38
CA PHE A 508 -3.79 -16.66 0.23
C PHE A 508 -2.91 -15.93 -0.80
N THR A 509 -1.64 -16.32 -0.91
CA THR A 509 -0.66 -15.67 -1.80
C THR A 509 0.36 -16.67 -2.32
N LYS A 510 0.97 -16.53 -3.51
CA LYS A 510 2.09 -17.42 -3.91
C LYS A 510 3.41 -17.04 -3.23
N ARG A 511 3.61 -15.77 -2.92
CA ARG A 511 4.83 -15.27 -2.28
C ARG A 511 4.50 -14.37 -1.10
N PHE A 512 5.04 -14.70 0.06
CA PHE A 512 5.03 -13.81 1.22
C PHE A 512 6.41 -13.16 1.37
N ASN A 513 6.49 -11.86 1.10
CA ASN A 513 7.73 -11.10 1.22
C ASN A 513 7.78 -10.37 2.56
N MET A 514 8.71 -10.81 3.41
CA MET A 514 8.99 -10.22 4.72
C MET A 514 10.15 -9.21 4.56
N ASN A 515 9.80 -7.95 4.34
CA ASN A 515 10.72 -6.82 4.16
C ASN A 515 10.58 -5.82 5.32
N SER A 516 10.40 -6.34 6.53
CA SER A 516 10.12 -5.59 7.74
C SER A 516 11.11 -5.97 8.83
N THR A 517 11.60 -4.98 9.58
CA THR A 517 12.36 -5.22 10.81
C THR A 517 11.46 -5.33 12.04
N GLY A 518 10.17 -5.00 11.87
CA GLY A 518 9.14 -5.11 12.89
C GLY A 518 8.67 -6.56 13.06
N GLN A 519 7.89 -6.79 14.12
CA GLN A 519 7.22 -8.08 14.32
C GLN A 519 5.98 -8.17 13.43
N VAL A 520 5.91 -9.18 12.56
CA VAL A 520 4.72 -9.50 11.78
C VAL A 520 3.96 -10.63 12.47
N THR A 521 2.66 -10.49 12.65
CA THR A 521 1.80 -11.50 13.28
C THR A 521 0.61 -11.79 12.38
N LEU A 522 0.51 -13.02 11.89
CA LEU A 522 -0.65 -13.54 11.18
C LEU A 522 -1.45 -14.41 12.17
N ASN A 523 -2.62 -13.93 12.59
CA ASN A 523 -3.44 -14.64 13.58
C ASN A 523 -4.20 -15.83 12.99
N GLN A 524 -4.09 -16.05 11.68
CA GLN A 524 -4.75 -17.10 10.92
C GLN A 524 -3.76 -17.77 9.95
N VAL A 525 -4.28 -18.66 9.11
CA VAL A 525 -3.52 -19.43 8.11
C VAL A 525 -2.87 -18.53 7.04
N LEU A 526 -1.60 -18.82 6.75
CA LEU A 526 -0.88 -18.38 5.55
C LEU A 526 -0.79 -19.54 4.55
N ASP A 527 -1.61 -19.50 3.49
CA ASP A 527 -1.62 -20.52 2.44
C ASP A 527 -0.84 -20.02 1.22
N LEU A 528 0.32 -20.63 0.99
CA LEU A 528 1.20 -20.30 -0.13
C LEU A 528 0.97 -21.19 -1.37
N GLY A 529 0.20 -22.26 -1.21
CA GLY A 529 0.17 -23.36 -2.16
C GLY A 529 1.44 -24.22 -2.12
N VAL A 530 1.47 -25.27 -2.94
CA VAL A 530 2.57 -26.28 -2.93
C VAL A 530 3.92 -25.71 -3.38
N ASP A 531 3.88 -24.69 -4.24
CA ASP A 531 5.07 -24.06 -4.84
C ASP A 531 5.37 -22.68 -4.25
N GLY A 532 4.51 -22.16 -3.38
CA GLY A 532 4.70 -20.83 -2.82
C GLY A 532 5.74 -20.77 -1.70
N GLU A 533 6.21 -19.55 -1.44
CA GLU A 533 7.37 -19.31 -0.59
C GLU A 533 7.22 -18.10 0.33
N VAL A 534 7.83 -18.18 1.52
CA VAL A 534 8.13 -17.04 2.40
C VAL A 534 9.59 -16.64 2.18
N ILE A 535 9.84 -15.36 1.92
CA ILE A 535 11.19 -14.80 1.76
C ILE A 535 11.42 -13.72 2.82
N TYR A 536 12.55 -13.79 3.52
CA TYR A 536 13.01 -12.75 4.44
C TYR A 536 14.03 -11.85 3.74
N ASN A 537 13.60 -10.68 3.27
CA ASN A 537 14.47 -9.67 2.64
C ASN A 537 15.17 -8.76 3.67
N GLN A 538 14.69 -8.77 4.92
CA GLN A 538 15.26 -8.06 6.07
C GLN A 538 15.22 -8.99 7.29
N PRO A 539 16.12 -8.80 8.28
CA PRO A 539 16.01 -9.49 9.55
C PRO A 539 14.71 -9.12 10.27
N GLY A 540 13.87 -10.10 10.57
CA GLY A 540 12.60 -9.86 11.25
C GLY A 540 11.95 -11.12 11.79
N THR A 541 10.83 -10.95 12.50
CA THR A 541 10.08 -12.05 13.13
C THR A 541 8.70 -12.19 12.51
N LEU A 542 8.41 -13.34 11.88
CA LEU A 542 7.07 -13.72 11.47
C LEU A 542 6.45 -14.66 12.50
N ASN A 543 5.32 -14.26 13.08
CA ASN A 543 4.52 -15.10 13.98
C ASN A 543 3.29 -15.55 13.21
N VAL A 544 3.05 -16.85 13.14
CA VAL A 544 1.86 -17.40 12.49
C VAL A 544 1.14 -18.31 13.47
N SER A 545 -0.17 -18.14 13.60
CA SER A 545 -1.03 -18.97 14.43
C SER A 545 -2.29 -19.38 13.65
N GLY A 546 -2.75 -20.61 13.81
CA GLY A 546 -3.96 -21.11 13.14
C GLY A 546 -3.90 -22.61 12.86
N ASP A 547 -4.98 -23.18 12.33
CA ASP A 547 -5.01 -24.58 11.90
C ASP A 547 -4.17 -24.78 10.63
N ASN A 548 -3.03 -25.48 10.72
CA ASN A 548 -2.03 -25.61 9.64
C ASN A 548 -1.48 -24.24 9.20
N PRO A 549 -0.70 -23.58 10.08
CA PRO A 549 -0.43 -22.14 9.98
C PRO A 549 0.31 -21.72 8.70
N ILE A 550 1.13 -22.61 8.12
CA ILE A 550 1.85 -22.34 6.86
C ILE A 550 1.74 -23.56 5.95
N ILE A 551 1.32 -23.31 4.70
CA ILE A 551 1.32 -24.30 3.61
C ILE A 551 2.26 -23.77 2.53
N GLY A 552 3.49 -24.28 2.47
CA GLY A 552 4.49 -23.84 1.49
C GLY A 552 5.94 -24.01 1.96
N LYS A 553 6.86 -23.28 1.31
CA LYS A 553 8.29 -23.24 1.65
C LYS A 553 8.64 -21.97 2.43
N VAL A 554 9.65 -22.05 3.30
CA VAL A 554 10.20 -20.88 4.02
C VAL A 554 11.69 -20.80 3.76
N ASN A 555 12.14 -19.64 3.28
CA ASN A 555 13.52 -19.39 2.90
C ASN A 555 14.14 -18.31 3.80
N PHE A 556 15.10 -18.69 4.65
CA PHE A 556 15.88 -17.74 5.45
C PHE A 556 17.06 -17.18 4.66
N GLN A 557 17.31 -15.87 4.80
CA GLN A 557 18.42 -15.17 4.16
C GLN A 557 19.39 -14.55 5.17
N ASN A 558 18.95 -14.24 6.39
CA ASN A 558 19.72 -13.56 7.43
C ASN A 558 19.82 -14.38 8.72
N VAL A 559 20.90 -14.18 9.48
CA VAL A 559 21.16 -14.89 10.76
C VAL A 559 20.07 -14.71 11.81
N ASP A 560 19.40 -13.56 11.81
CA ASP A 560 18.41 -13.17 12.83
C ASP A 560 16.95 -13.38 12.37
N ASP A 561 16.74 -13.97 11.19
CA ASP A 561 15.41 -14.31 10.71
C ASP A 561 14.75 -15.28 11.71
N THR A 562 13.53 -14.97 12.16
CA THR A 562 12.83 -15.82 13.12
C THR A 562 11.43 -16.15 12.63
N LEU A 563 11.16 -17.44 12.42
CA LEU A 563 9.81 -17.94 12.22
C LEU A 563 9.27 -18.47 13.54
N LYS A 564 8.21 -17.86 14.07
CA LYS A 564 7.47 -18.40 15.22
C LYS A 564 6.14 -18.97 14.77
N VAL A 565 5.93 -20.24 15.07
CA VAL A 565 4.70 -20.94 14.71
C VAL A 565 4.00 -21.36 15.98
N SER A 566 2.77 -20.90 16.18
CA SER A 566 1.91 -21.38 17.24
C SER A 566 0.97 -22.44 16.68
N ILE A 567 1.17 -23.69 17.09
CA ILE A 567 0.30 -24.82 16.70
C ILE A 567 -0.64 -25.17 17.84
N GLY A 568 -1.91 -25.36 17.51
CA GLY A 568 -2.91 -25.90 18.43
C GLY A 568 -2.72 -27.41 18.68
N SER A 569 -3.48 -27.95 19.63
CA SER A 569 -3.59 -29.41 19.82
C SER A 569 -4.16 -30.08 18.56
N ASN A 570 -3.68 -31.29 18.22
CA ASN A 570 -4.11 -32.08 17.05
C ASN A 570 -3.79 -31.48 15.67
N GLN A 571 -2.86 -30.55 15.58
CA GLN A 571 -2.44 -29.96 14.31
C GLN A 571 -1.11 -30.51 13.81
N VAL A 572 -0.94 -30.52 12.50
CA VAL A 572 0.29 -30.93 11.80
C VAL A 572 1.02 -29.69 11.32
N PHE A 573 2.30 -29.57 11.65
CA PHE A 573 3.16 -28.58 11.02
C PHE A 573 3.80 -29.21 9.77
N ALA A 574 3.50 -28.64 8.60
CA ALA A 574 3.88 -29.20 7.29
C ALA A 574 4.45 -28.13 6.34
N ALA A 575 5.25 -27.20 6.86
CA ALA A 575 5.98 -26.25 6.03
C ALA A 575 7.43 -26.71 5.83
N ASN A 576 7.90 -26.85 4.59
CA ASN A 576 9.31 -27.16 4.34
C ASN A 576 10.14 -25.89 4.56
N ILE A 577 11.24 -26.01 5.30
CA ILE A 577 12.07 -24.86 5.69
C ILE A 577 13.48 -25.11 5.15
N ASP A 578 14.02 -24.17 4.37
CA ASP A 578 15.39 -24.22 3.88
C ASP A 578 16.14 -22.94 4.24
N ASN A 579 17.46 -23.08 4.39
CA ASN A 579 18.37 -21.96 4.48
C ASN A 579 19.08 -21.83 3.13
N ILE A 580 18.77 -20.78 2.36
CA ILE A 580 19.35 -20.56 1.04
C ILE A 580 20.77 -19.96 1.15
N ASN A 581 21.09 -19.30 2.27
CA ASN A 581 22.37 -18.66 2.47
C ASN A 581 23.37 -19.63 3.15
N ASN A 582 24.32 -20.16 2.36
CA ASN A 582 25.22 -21.26 2.71
C ASN A 582 26.35 -20.88 3.70
N VAL A 583 26.43 -19.62 4.13
CA VAL A 583 27.66 -19.13 4.81
C VAL A 583 27.57 -19.16 6.35
N ASP A 584 26.38 -18.99 6.96
CA ASP A 584 26.30 -18.60 8.38
C ASP A 584 25.24 -19.34 9.26
N ASN A 585 24.70 -20.50 8.86
CA ASN A 585 23.62 -21.21 9.59
C ASN A 585 22.49 -20.23 10.01
N ASN A 586 21.77 -19.70 9.03
CA ASN A 586 20.84 -18.61 9.23
C ASN A 586 19.48 -19.08 9.75
N GLY A 587 18.83 -18.20 10.53
CA GLY A 587 17.43 -18.30 10.90
C GLY A 587 17.11 -19.28 12.04
N SER A 588 16.11 -18.90 12.85
CA SER A 588 15.57 -19.72 13.94
C SER A 588 14.11 -20.05 13.72
N VAL A 589 13.73 -21.30 13.99
CA VAL A 589 12.34 -21.76 13.94
C VAL A 589 11.89 -22.03 15.36
N ILE A 590 10.85 -21.34 15.82
CA ILE A 590 10.30 -21.51 17.16
C ILE A 590 8.88 -22.06 17.03
N ILE A 591 8.69 -23.31 17.42
CA ILE A 591 7.37 -23.94 17.45
C ILE A 591 6.87 -23.87 18.89
N SER A 592 5.77 -23.16 19.11
CA SER A 592 5.10 -23.08 20.40
C SER A 592 3.80 -23.86 20.35
N GLN A 593 3.57 -24.76 21.30
CA GLN A 593 2.31 -25.48 21.43
C GLN A 593 1.44 -24.82 22.50
N GLY A 594 0.23 -24.36 22.15
CA GLY A 594 -0.74 -23.77 23.08
C GLY A 594 -2.05 -24.56 23.09
N GLY A 595 -2.58 -24.89 24.28
CA GLY A 595 -3.91 -25.47 24.44
C GLY A 595 -4.08 -26.44 25.62
N ASN A 596 -5.26 -26.41 26.24
CA ASN A 596 -5.68 -27.37 27.26
C ASN A 596 -6.33 -28.59 26.59
N ASN A 597 -5.59 -29.67 26.32
CA ASN A 597 -6.00 -31.09 26.44
C ASN A 597 -5.43 -32.11 25.42
N ILE A 598 -5.32 -33.35 25.93
CA ILE A 598 -5.19 -34.72 25.37
C ILE A 598 -3.90 -35.14 24.64
N ALA A 599 -3.47 -36.37 24.97
CA ALA A 599 -2.24 -37.11 24.69
C ALA A 599 -1.84 -37.36 23.20
N GLN A 600 -2.30 -36.56 22.25
CA GLN A 600 -2.00 -36.76 20.82
C GLN A 600 -0.75 -35.95 20.39
N PRO A 601 0.10 -36.49 19.49
CA PRO A 601 1.34 -35.85 19.07
C PRO A 601 1.13 -34.60 18.19
N SER A 602 1.95 -33.58 18.42
CA SER A 602 2.26 -32.57 17.40
C SER A 602 3.24 -33.20 16.41
N ILE A 603 2.83 -33.28 15.15
CA ILE A 603 3.61 -33.92 14.10
C ILE A 603 4.31 -32.83 13.28
N ILE A 604 5.62 -32.94 13.15
CA ILE A 604 6.44 -32.12 12.25
C ILE A 604 6.77 -33.01 11.03
N ASN A 605 6.01 -32.82 9.96
CA ASN A 605 6.24 -33.49 8.67
C ASN A 605 7.19 -32.70 7.75
N SER A 606 7.58 -31.51 8.19
CA SER A 606 8.50 -30.61 7.51
C SER A 606 9.89 -31.20 7.34
N VAL A 607 10.47 -31.04 6.14
CA VAL A 607 11.93 -31.09 5.98
C VAL A 607 12.50 -29.73 6.41
N ILE A 608 13.48 -29.73 7.31
CA ILE A 608 14.07 -28.51 7.89
C ILE A 608 15.57 -28.49 7.60
N GLY A 609 16.06 -27.39 7.02
CA GLY A 609 17.45 -27.24 6.63
C GLY A 609 17.83 -28.13 5.45
N MET A 610 17.01 -28.14 4.39
CA MET A 610 17.17 -29.04 3.24
C MET A 610 18.59 -29.03 2.66
N SER A 611 19.00 -27.88 2.12
CA SER A 611 20.29 -27.69 1.47
C SER A 611 21.35 -27.34 2.50
N ASN A 612 21.02 -26.45 3.44
CA ASN A 612 21.92 -25.97 4.50
C ASN A 612 21.22 -26.01 5.86
N PRO A 613 21.96 -26.28 6.96
CA PRO A 613 21.39 -26.26 8.29
C PRO A 613 20.89 -24.86 8.69
N ILE A 614 19.79 -24.81 9.45
CA ILE A 614 19.34 -23.59 10.14
C ILE A 614 20.11 -23.39 11.45
N LYS A 615 20.02 -22.20 12.06
CA LYS A 615 20.65 -21.92 13.36
C LYS A 615 20.10 -22.86 14.43
N GLU A 616 18.81 -22.72 14.71
CA GLU A 616 18.16 -23.37 15.84
C GLU A 616 16.71 -23.73 15.52
N LEU A 617 16.30 -24.94 15.93
CA LEU A 617 14.90 -25.35 16.04
C LEU A 617 14.54 -25.39 17.53
N ILE A 618 13.71 -24.46 17.98
CA ILE A 618 13.24 -24.38 19.36
C ILE A 618 11.80 -24.86 19.42
N ILE A 619 11.52 -25.82 20.30
CA ILE A 619 10.16 -26.32 20.54
C ILE A 619 9.79 -26.01 21.98
N ASN A 620 8.87 -25.06 22.15
CA ASN A 620 8.38 -24.62 23.44
C ASN A 620 7.02 -25.25 23.75
N ASN A 621 6.89 -25.88 24.92
CA ASN A 621 5.59 -26.31 25.43
C ASN A 621 5.29 -25.67 26.78
N ALA A 622 4.20 -24.89 26.81
CA ALA A 622 3.69 -24.24 28.02
C ALA A 622 2.55 -25.04 28.69
N ASN A 623 2.10 -26.16 28.11
CA ASN A 623 0.90 -26.88 28.55
C ASN A 623 1.19 -27.95 29.63
N GLU A 624 0.17 -28.24 30.45
CA GLU A 624 0.24 -29.21 31.56
C GLU A 624 0.32 -30.69 31.15
N TYR A 625 0.28 -31.01 29.85
CA TYR A 625 0.24 -32.38 29.31
C TYR A 625 1.55 -32.77 28.60
N SER A 626 1.78 -34.08 28.40
CA SER A 626 2.97 -34.61 27.72
C SER A 626 3.14 -33.99 26.34
N LEU A 627 4.32 -33.43 26.08
CA LEU A 627 4.72 -33.04 24.73
C LEU A 627 4.99 -34.33 23.95
N ASN A 628 4.32 -34.57 22.84
CA ASN A 628 4.64 -35.68 21.94
C ASN A 628 5.05 -35.06 20.60
N ILE A 629 6.35 -34.91 20.34
CA ILE A 629 6.87 -34.42 19.05
C ILE A 629 7.26 -35.62 18.21
N VAL A 630 6.84 -35.63 16.94
CA VAL A 630 7.30 -36.60 15.95
C VAL A 630 7.98 -35.86 14.81
N LEU A 631 9.27 -36.10 14.60
CA LEU A 631 10.04 -35.58 13.47
C LEU A 631 10.03 -36.61 12.34
N ASN A 632 9.21 -36.38 11.31
CA ASN A 632 9.09 -37.25 10.14
C ASN A 632 9.97 -36.79 8.96
N GLY A 633 10.23 -35.49 8.84
CA GLY A 633 11.17 -34.95 7.85
C GLY A 633 12.61 -34.99 8.35
N GLU A 634 13.57 -34.94 7.42
CA GLU A 634 14.98 -34.73 7.74
C GLU A 634 15.15 -33.34 8.37
N VAL A 635 15.98 -33.25 9.43
CA VAL A 635 16.25 -32.00 10.13
C VAL A 635 17.76 -31.74 10.17
N LYS A 636 18.20 -30.64 9.56
CA LYS A 636 19.55 -30.09 9.70
C LYS A 636 19.46 -28.75 10.40
N ALA A 637 20.02 -28.68 11.61
CA ALA A 637 20.10 -27.47 12.41
C ALA A 637 21.41 -27.49 13.21
N SER A 638 21.90 -26.34 13.66
CA SER A 638 23.04 -26.38 14.61
C SER A 638 22.57 -26.99 15.94
N LYS A 639 21.33 -26.68 16.34
CA LYS A 639 20.75 -27.14 17.60
C LYS A 639 19.22 -27.30 17.52
N ILE A 640 18.71 -28.34 18.16
CA ILE A 640 17.30 -28.58 18.46
C ILE A 640 17.14 -28.45 19.98
N GLN A 641 16.36 -27.48 20.43
CA GLN A 641 16.09 -27.26 21.84
C GLN A 641 14.63 -27.53 22.15
N VAL A 642 14.37 -28.46 23.07
CA VAL A 642 13.02 -28.79 23.54
C VAL A 642 12.85 -28.21 24.93
N ASN A 643 12.05 -27.16 25.05
CA ASN A 643 11.81 -26.42 26.29
C ASN A 643 10.46 -26.76 26.90
N ARG A 644 10.43 -26.93 28.23
CA ARG A 644 9.19 -26.98 29.01
C ARG A 644 9.29 -26.14 30.28
N THR A 645 8.29 -25.31 30.52
CA THR A 645 8.26 -24.38 31.66
C THR A 645 7.18 -24.70 32.71
N SER A 646 6.19 -25.55 32.40
CA SER A 646 5.07 -25.86 33.30
C SER A 646 5.48 -26.73 34.51
N GLY A 647 4.96 -26.44 35.70
CA GLY A 647 5.26 -27.17 36.95
C GLY A 647 4.55 -28.51 37.16
N SER A 648 3.51 -28.83 36.39
CA SER A 648 2.82 -30.13 36.42
C SER A 648 3.62 -31.20 35.66
N ASN A 649 3.55 -32.45 36.12
CA ASN A 649 4.52 -33.53 35.86
C ASN A 649 4.07 -34.56 34.77
N PRO A 650 4.13 -34.23 33.48
CA PRO A 650 4.22 -35.23 32.42
C PRO A 650 5.60 -35.21 31.72
N ASN A 651 5.85 -36.28 30.96
CA ASN A 651 7.09 -36.47 30.18
C ASN A 651 7.09 -35.55 28.93
N MET A 652 8.23 -34.95 28.61
CA MET A 652 8.54 -34.47 27.27
C MET A 652 8.96 -35.66 26.41
N ARG A 653 8.20 -36.01 25.38
CA ARG A 653 8.51 -37.11 24.46
C ARG A 653 8.85 -36.56 23.07
N MET A 654 9.97 -37.01 22.52
CA MET A 654 10.39 -36.72 21.15
C MET A 654 10.67 -38.04 20.43
N THR A 655 10.11 -38.22 19.25
CA THR A 655 10.36 -39.39 18.39
C THR A 655 10.97 -38.94 17.08
N ILE A 656 12.10 -39.55 16.71
CA ILE A 656 12.85 -39.27 15.49
C ILE A 656 12.60 -40.40 14.49
N ASN A 657 11.90 -40.09 13.40
CA ASN A 657 11.58 -41.00 12.30
C ASN A 657 12.42 -40.76 11.04
N ASN A 658 13.33 -39.78 11.07
CA ASN A 658 14.25 -39.46 9.99
C ASN A 658 15.64 -39.12 10.52
N ASP A 659 16.62 -38.92 9.63
CA ASP A 659 17.95 -38.50 10.07
C ASP A 659 17.93 -37.06 10.59
N VAL A 660 18.69 -36.82 11.66
CA VAL A 660 18.80 -35.52 12.32
C VAL A 660 20.27 -35.14 12.41
N THR A 661 20.60 -34.00 11.82
CA THR A 661 21.91 -33.36 11.95
C THR A 661 21.78 -32.12 12.80
N ALA A 662 21.85 -32.29 14.13
CA ALA A 662 21.80 -31.22 15.12
C ALA A 662 22.23 -31.72 16.49
N ASP A 663 22.71 -30.81 17.34
CA ASP A 663 22.75 -31.04 18.78
C ASP A 663 21.32 -31.05 19.33
N ILE A 664 20.96 -31.99 20.20
CA ILE A 664 19.64 -32.08 20.82
C ILE A 664 19.77 -31.76 22.30
N GLU A 665 19.06 -30.71 22.73
CA GLU A 665 18.97 -30.31 24.13
C GLU A 665 17.54 -30.43 24.66
N GLY A 666 17.36 -31.26 25.69
CA GLY A 666 16.15 -31.26 26.52
C GLY A 666 16.32 -30.31 27.71
N VAL A 667 15.52 -29.24 27.77
CA VAL A 667 15.60 -28.23 28.84
C VAL A 667 14.28 -28.15 29.59
N SER A 668 14.31 -28.38 30.91
CA SER A 668 13.11 -28.28 31.75
C SER A 668 13.33 -27.53 33.06
N ASN A 669 12.32 -27.49 33.94
CA ASN A 669 12.34 -26.80 35.23
C ASN A 669 12.78 -27.71 36.42
N GLY A 670 13.34 -28.88 36.14
CA GLY A 670 13.78 -29.87 37.14
C GLY A 670 12.74 -30.91 37.52
N SER A 671 11.45 -30.72 37.16
CA SER A 671 10.37 -31.62 37.57
C SER A 671 9.85 -32.55 36.47
N ASN A 672 10.34 -32.42 35.23
CA ASN A 672 9.83 -33.17 34.08
C ASN A 672 10.85 -34.19 33.56
N ASN A 673 10.35 -35.32 33.04
CA ASN A 673 11.17 -36.32 32.36
C ASN A 673 11.35 -35.96 30.88
N PHE A 674 12.52 -36.18 30.30
CA PHE A 674 12.76 -36.14 28.85
C PHE A 674 12.88 -37.55 28.30
N VAL A 675 12.05 -37.90 27.32
CA VAL A 675 12.04 -39.22 26.66
C VAL A 675 12.32 -39.01 25.17
N LEU A 676 13.49 -39.39 24.72
CA LEU A 676 13.89 -39.35 23.31
C LEU A 676 13.82 -40.76 22.74
N THR A 677 13.16 -40.94 21.59
CA THR A 677 13.12 -42.22 20.86
C THR A 677 13.71 -42.01 19.48
N ILE A 678 14.77 -42.75 19.16
CA ILE A 678 15.41 -42.73 17.83
C ILE A 678 15.07 -44.05 17.16
N ASN A 679 14.28 -44.01 16.09
CA ASN A 679 13.80 -45.23 15.45
C ASN A 679 14.88 -45.95 14.63
N GLN A 680 14.59 -47.22 14.32
CA GLN A 680 15.53 -48.12 13.67
C GLN A 680 16.04 -47.55 12.34
N GLY A 681 17.35 -47.62 12.13
CA GLY A 681 18.01 -47.17 10.91
C GLY A 681 18.10 -45.65 10.76
N LYS A 682 17.76 -44.87 11.80
CA LYS A 682 17.89 -43.41 11.83
C LYS A 682 19.09 -42.96 12.64
N THR A 683 19.68 -41.85 12.25
CA THR A 683 20.91 -41.33 12.87
C THR A 683 20.71 -39.91 13.41
N VAL A 684 21.20 -39.67 14.62
CA VAL A 684 21.41 -38.33 15.18
C VAL A 684 22.90 -38.04 15.17
N THR A 685 23.36 -37.01 14.45
CA THR A 685 24.81 -36.78 14.31
C THR A 685 25.41 -35.86 15.38
N GLY A 686 24.63 -34.95 15.95
CA GLY A 686 25.07 -34.04 17.00
C GLY A 686 25.03 -34.64 18.41
N ALA A 687 25.44 -33.84 19.39
CA ALA A 687 25.42 -34.20 20.80
C ALA A 687 23.98 -34.32 21.32
N ILE A 688 23.76 -35.18 22.31
CA ILE A 688 22.50 -35.24 23.06
C ILE A 688 22.78 -34.86 24.50
N ASN A 689 22.10 -33.83 24.97
CA ASN A 689 22.25 -33.33 26.33
C ASN A 689 20.89 -33.04 26.95
N SER A 690 20.80 -33.22 28.27
CA SER A 690 19.63 -32.82 29.05
C SER A 690 20.04 -31.93 30.20
N ILE A 691 19.29 -30.83 30.39
CA ILE A 691 19.56 -29.81 31.38
C ILE A 691 18.32 -29.64 32.26
N ASN A 692 18.51 -29.72 33.58
CA ASN A 692 17.45 -29.51 34.56
C ASN A 692 16.21 -30.39 34.29
N THR A 693 16.39 -31.69 34.02
CA THR A 693 15.30 -32.68 33.88
C THR A 693 15.26 -33.59 35.10
N ALA A 694 14.08 -34.05 35.52
CA ALA A 694 13.93 -35.03 36.60
C ALA A 694 14.56 -36.38 36.23
N SER A 695 14.37 -36.81 34.99
CA SER A 695 15.09 -37.92 34.38
C SER A 695 15.18 -37.75 32.86
N THR A 696 16.16 -38.40 32.24
CA THR A 696 16.29 -38.49 30.78
C THR A 696 16.37 -39.94 30.35
N THR A 697 15.43 -40.38 29.52
CA THR A 697 15.40 -41.72 28.92
C THR A 697 15.60 -41.60 27.41
N ILE A 698 16.59 -42.31 26.88
CA ILE A 698 16.82 -42.41 25.43
C ILE A 698 16.52 -43.84 25.00
N ASN A 699 15.43 -44.06 24.27
CA ASN A 699 15.15 -45.32 23.58
C ASN A 699 15.88 -45.32 22.24
N LEU A 700 17.00 -46.02 22.20
CA LEU A 700 17.92 -46.04 21.08
C LEU A 700 17.71 -47.31 20.25
N ARG A 701 17.02 -47.16 19.12
CA ARG A 701 16.86 -48.20 18.08
C ARG A 701 17.71 -47.91 16.85
N GLY A 702 18.08 -46.65 16.66
CA GLY A 702 18.95 -46.16 15.59
C GLY A 702 20.38 -45.90 16.08
N SER A 703 21.00 -44.84 15.60
CA SER A 703 22.39 -44.47 15.91
C SER A 703 22.52 -43.03 16.39
N VAL A 704 23.50 -42.78 17.26
CA VAL A 704 23.93 -41.44 17.68
C VAL A 704 25.43 -41.35 17.46
N THR A 705 25.92 -40.38 16.69
CA THR A 705 27.38 -40.22 16.48
C THR A 705 28.02 -39.20 17.42
N GLY A 706 27.26 -38.21 17.89
CA GLY A 706 27.72 -37.25 18.89
C GLY A 706 27.74 -37.81 20.31
N PRO A 707 28.32 -37.07 21.28
CA PRO A 707 28.36 -37.48 22.67
C PRO A 707 26.96 -37.43 23.30
N ILE A 708 26.71 -38.32 24.27
CA ILE A 708 25.50 -38.28 25.11
C ILE A 708 25.90 -37.90 26.53
N THR A 709 25.31 -36.82 27.06
CA THR A 709 25.55 -36.34 28.43
C THR A 709 24.23 -36.19 29.20
N ASN A 710 24.30 -36.39 30.53
CA ASN A 710 23.15 -36.19 31.44
C ASN A 710 21.92 -37.07 31.12
N ALA A 711 22.11 -38.24 30.49
CA ALA A 711 21.06 -39.23 30.35
C ALA A 711 20.90 -40.02 31.67
N THR A 712 19.68 -40.29 32.13
CA THR A 712 19.47 -41.23 33.25
C THR A 712 19.48 -42.67 32.77
N THR A 713 18.86 -42.92 31.62
CA THR A 713 18.77 -44.25 31.04
C THR A 713 18.97 -44.20 29.53
N ILE A 714 19.80 -45.10 29.00
CA ILE A 714 19.89 -45.39 27.57
C ILE A 714 19.41 -46.82 27.36
N ASN A 715 18.29 -46.97 26.66
CA ASN A 715 17.60 -48.23 26.43
C ASN A 715 17.82 -48.69 24.99
N PHE A 716 18.53 -49.81 24.82
CA PHE A 716 18.73 -50.47 23.54
C PHE A 716 17.56 -51.42 23.26
N ASP A 717 16.48 -50.87 22.70
CA ASP A 717 15.24 -51.61 22.39
C ASP A 717 15.07 -51.93 20.88
N GLY A 718 16.04 -51.55 20.05
CA GLY A 718 16.07 -51.83 18.61
C GLY A 718 16.27 -53.30 18.24
N THR A 719 15.93 -53.65 16.99
CA THR A 719 16.07 -55.01 16.45
C THR A 719 17.21 -55.15 15.43
N GLY A 720 17.91 -54.06 15.14
CA GLY A 720 19.03 -54.03 14.21
C GLY A 720 20.23 -53.29 14.80
N ASP A 721 21.18 -52.97 13.94
CA ASP A 721 22.43 -52.32 14.34
C ASP A 721 22.16 -50.93 14.93
N THR A 722 22.67 -50.74 16.14
CA THR A 722 22.62 -49.51 16.92
C THR A 722 24.03 -49.04 17.17
N LYS A 723 24.31 -47.76 16.97
CA LYS A 723 25.65 -47.21 17.15
C LYS A 723 25.68 -46.05 18.14
N LEU A 724 26.64 -46.09 19.05
CA LEU A 724 27.09 -44.95 19.85
C LEU A 724 28.48 -44.54 19.33
N GLY A 725 28.53 -43.51 18.48
CA GLY A 725 29.76 -43.08 17.80
C GLY A 725 30.75 -42.30 18.66
N SER A 726 30.32 -41.85 19.84
CA SER A 726 31.13 -41.09 20.78
C SER A 726 30.82 -41.51 22.23
N THR A 727 31.40 -40.81 23.21
CA THR A 727 31.19 -41.09 24.64
C THR A 727 29.72 -40.99 25.00
N ALA A 728 29.21 -41.99 25.72
CA ALA A 728 27.84 -42.01 26.23
C ALA A 728 27.87 -42.09 27.75
N ASN A 729 27.33 -41.05 28.40
CA ASN A 729 27.26 -40.95 29.86
C ASN A 729 25.81 -41.09 30.32
N THR A 730 25.54 -42.14 31.08
CA THR A 730 24.24 -42.39 31.68
C THR A 730 24.35 -43.04 33.06
N THR A 731 23.25 -43.12 33.82
CA THR A 731 23.22 -43.95 35.02
C THR A 731 23.11 -45.42 34.63
N ASP A 732 22.17 -45.73 33.74
CA ASP A 732 21.87 -47.11 33.33
C ASP A 732 21.78 -47.24 31.81
N PHE A 733 22.59 -48.14 31.25
CA PHE A 733 22.37 -48.75 29.96
C PHE A 733 21.50 -50.01 30.14
N ILE A 734 20.48 -50.18 29.31
CA ILE A 734 19.58 -51.33 29.35
C ILE A 734 19.53 -51.99 27.98
N VAL A 735 19.90 -53.26 27.88
CA VAL A 735 19.62 -54.08 26.70
C VAL A 735 18.22 -54.65 26.87
N ALA A 736 17.22 -54.05 26.21
CA ALA A 736 15.82 -54.45 26.35
C ALA A 736 15.31 -55.36 25.22
N ASN A 737 16.09 -55.57 24.16
CA ASN A 737 15.70 -56.40 23.03
C ASN A 737 16.74 -57.50 22.78
N ALA A 738 16.29 -58.74 22.59
CA ALA A 738 17.18 -59.88 22.34
C ALA A 738 17.90 -59.79 20.98
N LYS A 739 17.41 -58.95 20.06
CA LYS A 739 18.03 -58.67 18.77
C LYS A 739 18.81 -57.36 18.76
N ALA A 740 18.94 -56.67 19.89
CA ALA A 740 19.77 -55.46 19.95
C ALA A 740 21.22 -55.83 19.59
N ASN A 741 21.80 -55.10 18.64
CA ASN A 741 23.20 -55.24 18.25
C ASN A 741 23.86 -53.85 18.34
N VAL A 742 24.49 -53.57 19.48
CA VAL A 742 25.01 -52.24 19.81
C VAL A 742 26.51 -52.21 19.59
N THR A 743 27.00 -51.22 18.86
CA THR A 743 28.43 -50.88 18.80
C THR A 743 28.67 -49.51 19.41
N ALA A 744 29.46 -49.45 20.47
CA ALA A 744 29.91 -48.23 21.10
C ALA A 744 31.39 -47.95 20.75
N ASP A 745 31.61 -46.96 19.89
CA ASP A 745 32.94 -46.50 19.48
C ASP A 745 33.59 -45.59 20.53
N GLY A 746 32.77 -44.90 21.34
CA GLY A 746 33.22 -44.12 22.49
C GLY A 746 33.09 -44.89 23.80
N ARG A 747 33.62 -44.30 24.88
CA ARG A 747 33.54 -44.91 26.21
C ARG A 747 32.11 -44.87 26.73
N MET A 748 31.64 -45.99 27.27
CA MET A 748 30.38 -46.05 28.00
C MET A 748 30.62 -45.72 29.48
N THR A 749 29.84 -44.80 30.06
CA THR A 749 29.88 -44.51 31.50
C THR A 749 28.47 -44.69 32.05
N GLY A 750 28.30 -45.62 33.00
CA GLY A 750 27.01 -46.08 33.52
C GLY A 750 26.96 -47.60 33.65
N ASN A 751 26.04 -48.12 34.44
CA ASN A 751 25.86 -49.57 34.60
C ASN A 751 25.16 -50.16 33.38
N LEU A 752 25.57 -51.34 32.93
CA LEU A 752 24.92 -52.05 31.82
C LEU A 752 24.11 -53.25 32.34
N SER A 753 22.80 -53.22 32.12
CA SER A 753 21.89 -54.33 32.46
C SER A 753 21.34 -55.01 31.22
N TYR A 754 21.43 -56.35 31.16
CA TYR A 754 20.77 -57.14 30.13
C TYR A 754 19.40 -57.61 30.62
N ASN A 755 18.34 -56.94 30.16
CA ASN A 755 16.97 -57.43 30.33
C ASN A 755 16.55 -58.37 29.18
N ALA A 756 17.42 -58.56 28.18
CA ALA A 756 17.26 -59.47 27.06
C ALA A 756 18.63 -59.89 26.50
N ALA A 757 18.66 -60.96 25.69
CA ALA A 757 19.89 -61.59 25.16
C ALA A 757 20.59 -60.84 24.00
N GLY A 758 20.54 -59.51 23.98
CA GLY A 758 21.19 -58.70 22.94
C GLY A 758 22.72 -58.71 23.03
N THR A 759 23.38 -58.06 22.07
CA THR A 759 24.84 -57.91 21.99
C THR A 759 25.25 -56.45 22.15
N VAL A 760 26.29 -56.19 22.94
CA VAL A 760 26.94 -54.88 23.08
C VAL A 760 28.44 -55.03 22.85
N ALA A 761 28.99 -54.29 21.90
CA ALA A 761 30.43 -54.16 21.66
C ALA A 761 30.92 -52.78 22.11
N ALA A 762 31.78 -52.74 23.13
CA ALA A 762 32.32 -51.50 23.68
C ALA A 762 33.80 -51.35 23.29
N ASN A 763 34.06 -50.64 22.19
CA ASN A 763 35.39 -50.48 21.58
C ASN A 763 36.36 -49.63 22.43
N LYS A 764 35.85 -48.91 23.43
CA LYS A 764 36.63 -48.13 24.43
C LYS A 764 36.28 -48.51 25.87
N GLY A 765 35.65 -49.67 26.05
CA GLY A 765 35.27 -50.19 27.35
C GLY A 765 34.12 -49.43 28.03
N ILE A 766 33.91 -49.74 29.31
CA ILE A 766 32.83 -49.23 30.14
C ILE A 766 33.35 -48.83 31.53
N THR A 767 32.79 -47.77 32.08
CA THR A 767 32.96 -47.39 33.50
C THR A 767 31.62 -47.57 34.19
N GLY A 768 31.48 -48.65 34.95
CA GLY A 768 30.22 -49.12 35.52
C GLY A 768 30.16 -50.65 35.52
N ASP A 769 29.22 -51.19 36.31
CA ASP A 769 29.02 -52.62 36.42
C ASP A 769 28.23 -53.17 35.23
N ILE A 770 28.50 -54.42 34.85
CA ILE A 770 27.70 -55.18 33.90
C ILE A 770 26.87 -56.21 34.67
N ASN A 771 25.58 -56.33 34.38
CA ASN A 771 24.70 -57.34 34.95
C ASN A 771 23.89 -58.05 33.86
N PHE A 772 24.12 -59.35 33.66
CA PHE A 772 23.42 -60.16 32.67
C PHE A 772 21.97 -60.53 33.07
N LYS A 773 21.62 -60.45 34.35
CA LYS A 773 20.27 -60.77 34.90
C LYS A 773 19.67 -62.08 34.38
N GLY A 774 20.48 -63.14 34.28
CA GLY A 774 20.03 -64.44 33.79
C GLY A 774 19.75 -64.51 32.29
N ASN A 775 20.09 -63.47 31.51
CA ASN A 775 19.95 -63.46 30.06
C ASN A 775 21.25 -63.88 29.36
N ASP A 776 21.14 -64.64 28.27
CA ASP A 776 22.26 -65.04 27.41
C ASP A 776 22.79 -63.88 26.53
N GLY A 777 22.90 -62.68 27.10
CA GLY A 777 23.45 -61.52 26.42
C GLY A 777 24.95 -61.65 26.13
N VAL A 778 25.44 -60.89 25.16
CA VAL A 778 26.85 -60.88 24.78
C VAL A 778 27.45 -59.50 25.01
N PHE A 779 28.58 -59.44 25.70
CA PHE A 779 29.40 -58.24 25.82
C PHE A 779 30.77 -58.47 25.18
N ASN A 780 31.11 -57.65 24.19
CA ASN A 780 32.41 -57.66 23.53
C ASN A 780 33.23 -56.45 24.01
N LEU A 781 34.34 -56.70 24.69
CA LEU A 781 35.30 -55.69 25.11
C LEU A 781 36.33 -55.48 24.00
N GLY A 782 36.45 -54.25 23.51
CA GLY A 782 37.40 -53.90 22.45
C GLY A 782 38.86 -54.06 22.88
N ASP A 783 39.76 -54.13 21.89
CA ASP A 783 41.21 -54.19 22.10
C ASP A 783 41.73 -52.95 22.86
N GLY A 784 42.61 -53.18 23.84
CA GLY A 784 43.16 -52.19 24.76
C GLY A 784 42.13 -51.52 25.67
N SER A 785 40.95 -52.12 25.89
CA SER A 785 39.85 -51.51 26.65
C SER A 785 39.66 -52.08 28.05
N THR A 786 39.02 -51.30 28.93
CA THR A 786 38.80 -51.67 30.34
C THR A 786 37.32 -51.65 30.71
N ILE A 787 36.88 -52.64 31.49
CA ILE A 787 35.67 -52.62 32.31
C ILE A 787 36.09 -52.15 33.70
N VAL A 788 35.78 -50.90 34.02
CA VAL A 788 35.98 -50.34 35.37
C VAL A 788 34.72 -50.61 36.18
N GLY A 789 34.63 -51.81 36.75
CA GLY A 789 33.44 -52.34 37.41
C GLY A 789 33.46 -53.86 37.46
N ALA A 790 32.44 -54.46 38.06
CA ALA A 790 32.23 -55.90 38.07
C ALA A 790 31.35 -56.35 36.90
N VAL A 791 31.54 -57.59 36.45
CA VAL A 791 30.62 -58.30 35.57
C VAL A 791 29.87 -59.32 36.42
N THR A 792 28.54 -59.25 36.44
CA THR A 792 27.68 -60.05 37.30
C THR A 792 26.53 -60.68 36.50
N SER A 793 25.86 -61.67 37.08
CA SER A 793 24.59 -62.17 36.54
C SER A 793 23.63 -62.47 37.67
N THR A 794 22.76 -61.50 38.00
CA THR A 794 21.69 -61.75 38.98
C THR A 794 20.69 -62.78 38.43
N ASP A 795 19.98 -63.50 39.29
CA ASP A 795 19.00 -64.56 38.99
C ASP A 795 19.57 -65.92 38.56
N SER A 796 20.54 -65.97 37.64
CA SER A 796 21.26 -67.20 37.27
C SER A 796 22.56 -66.88 36.54
N VAL A 797 23.54 -67.78 36.56
CA VAL A 797 24.78 -67.62 35.76
C VAL A 797 24.42 -67.67 34.27
N ALA A 798 24.53 -66.54 33.60
CA ALA A 798 24.17 -66.37 32.19
C ALA A 798 25.12 -65.39 31.50
N GLY A 799 24.94 -65.19 30.19
CA GLY A 799 25.67 -64.19 29.42
C GLY A 799 27.10 -64.58 29.06
N SER A 800 27.68 -63.88 28.09
CA SER A 800 29.03 -64.13 27.59
C SER A 800 29.85 -62.85 27.53
N LEU A 801 31.05 -62.89 28.09
CA LEU A 801 32.07 -61.85 27.99
C LEU A 801 33.15 -62.28 26.98
N TYR A 802 33.41 -61.46 25.96
CA TYR A 802 34.46 -61.67 24.98
C TYR A 802 35.48 -60.54 25.05
N PHE A 803 36.73 -60.88 25.27
CA PHE A 803 37.86 -59.99 24.99
C PHE A 803 38.18 -60.13 23.51
N ILE A 804 38.10 -59.03 22.74
CA ILE A 804 38.35 -59.06 21.29
C ILE A 804 39.86 -58.97 20.98
N GLY A 805 40.58 -58.20 21.79
CA GLY A 805 42.04 -58.11 21.83
C GLY A 805 42.50 -58.07 23.28
N ASP A 806 43.52 -57.28 23.60
CA ASP A 806 43.94 -57.05 24.99
C ASP A 806 42.81 -56.35 25.76
N GLY A 807 42.59 -56.70 27.03
CA GLY A 807 41.58 -56.02 27.83
C GLY A 807 41.67 -56.27 29.32
N GLU A 808 40.92 -55.49 30.09
CA GLU A 808 40.99 -55.50 31.54
C GLU A 808 39.62 -55.41 32.21
N VAL A 809 39.43 -56.13 33.31
CA VAL A 809 38.29 -56.01 34.23
C VAL A 809 38.81 -55.77 35.63
N THR A 810 38.49 -54.63 36.21
CA THR A 810 38.98 -54.26 37.57
C THR A 810 38.17 -54.91 38.69
N GLY A 811 36.96 -55.41 38.37
CA GLY A 811 36.09 -56.11 39.30
C GLY A 811 36.11 -57.63 39.15
N GLY A 812 35.19 -58.31 39.86
CA GLY A 812 34.93 -59.73 39.65
C GLY A 812 34.13 -59.98 38.38
N VAL A 813 34.17 -61.22 37.87
CA VAL A 813 33.41 -61.67 36.71
C VAL A 813 32.53 -62.85 37.09
N GLU A 814 31.23 -62.75 36.80
CA GLU A 814 30.26 -63.84 36.83
C GLU A 814 29.49 -63.87 35.51
N ALA A 815 29.76 -64.87 34.67
CA ALA A 815 29.15 -65.02 33.35
C ALA A 815 29.04 -66.51 32.99
N LYS A 816 28.16 -66.89 32.08
CA LYS A 816 28.13 -68.28 31.57
C LYS A 816 29.39 -68.62 30.78
N LYS A 817 29.90 -67.67 29.99
CA LYS A 817 31.12 -67.86 29.20
C LYS A 817 32.03 -66.64 29.25
N VAL A 818 33.34 -66.88 29.36
CA VAL A 818 34.37 -65.85 29.19
C VAL A 818 35.36 -66.31 28.12
N VAL A 819 35.66 -65.47 27.12
CA VAL A 819 36.56 -65.81 26.01
C VAL A 819 37.72 -64.82 25.95
N PHE A 820 38.93 -65.35 26.06
CA PHE A 820 40.18 -64.59 26.05
C PHE A 820 40.86 -64.66 24.68
N ASN A 821 41.26 -63.52 24.13
CA ASN A 821 41.92 -63.42 22.82
C ASN A 821 43.19 -62.56 22.82
N GLY A 822 43.54 -61.91 23.93
CA GLY A 822 44.70 -61.03 24.04
C GLY A 822 45.44 -61.19 25.37
N ILE A 823 46.19 -60.16 25.74
CA ILE A 823 46.71 -59.98 27.10
C ILE A 823 45.55 -59.45 27.95
N ASP A 824 44.89 -60.37 28.62
CA ASP A 824 43.61 -60.12 29.29
C ASP A 824 43.81 -60.17 30.81
N ASN A 825 43.28 -59.19 31.55
CA ASN A 825 43.40 -59.14 33.01
C ASN A 825 42.02 -59.14 33.69
N ILE A 826 41.83 -59.97 34.71
CA ILE A 826 40.69 -59.87 35.64
C ILE A 826 41.26 -59.76 37.06
N GLU A 827 41.12 -58.58 37.67
CA GLU A 827 41.65 -58.31 39.01
C GLU A 827 40.85 -59.03 40.12
N GLY A 828 39.55 -59.23 39.91
CA GLY A 828 38.65 -59.89 40.85
C GLY A 828 38.59 -61.41 40.73
N ALA A 829 37.67 -62.03 41.49
CA ALA A 829 37.32 -63.44 41.31
C ALA A 829 36.57 -63.64 39.99
N ALA A 830 36.80 -64.77 39.32
CA ALA A 830 36.14 -65.10 38.05
C ALA A 830 35.35 -66.40 38.17
N ASN A 831 34.04 -66.33 38.02
CA ASN A 831 33.10 -67.44 38.03
C ASN A 831 32.46 -67.56 36.64
N ALA A 832 32.70 -68.66 35.94
CA ALA A 832 32.00 -68.95 34.70
C ALA A 832 31.75 -70.44 34.51
N GLU A 833 30.77 -70.81 33.68
CA GLU A 833 30.65 -72.23 33.32
C GLU A 833 31.84 -72.67 32.47
N ILE A 834 32.24 -71.81 31.51
CA ILE A 834 33.33 -72.05 30.58
C ILE A 834 34.20 -70.80 30.40
N PHE A 835 35.51 -70.96 30.58
CA PHE A 835 36.55 -70.05 30.15
C PHE A 835 37.18 -70.59 28.86
N THR A 836 37.23 -69.81 27.78
CA THR A 836 37.85 -70.22 26.52
C THR A 836 39.12 -69.43 26.25
N VAL A 837 40.24 -70.13 26.02
CA VAL A 837 41.49 -69.53 25.53
C VAL A 837 41.52 -69.69 24.01
N ALA A 838 41.23 -68.60 23.28
CA ALA A 838 40.87 -68.65 21.87
C ALA A 838 41.95 -68.17 20.88
N ASN A 839 43.03 -67.54 21.35
CA ASN A 839 44.16 -67.10 20.52
C ASN A 839 45.48 -67.72 21.00
N VAL A 840 46.41 -68.00 20.08
CA VAL A 840 47.77 -68.49 20.42
C VAL A 840 48.59 -67.46 21.21
N ASN A 841 48.24 -66.18 21.06
CA ASN A 841 48.90 -65.08 21.77
C ASN A 841 48.18 -64.69 23.07
N THR A 842 47.06 -65.35 23.41
CA THR A 842 46.33 -65.07 24.65
C THR A 842 47.26 -65.24 25.85
N LYS A 843 47.24 -64.26 26.75
CA LYS A 843 47.86 -64.29 28.07
C LYS A 843 46.86 -63.73 29.06
N ALA A 844 45.96 -64.57 29.53
CA ALA A 844 44.96 -64.18 30.52
C ALA A 844 45.55 -64.28 31.94
N ASP A 845 45.47 -63.23 32.74
CA ASP A 845 45.84 -63.21 34.15
C ASP A 845 44.60 -62.95 35.01
N ILE A 846 44.29 -63.88 35.91
CA ILE A 846 43.18 -63.79 36.85
C ILE A 846 43.75 -63.75 38.27
N THR A 847 43.67 -62.58 38.90
CA THR A 847 44.22 -62.37 40.25
C THR A 847 43.40 -63.09 41.32
N GLY A 848 42.06 -63.06 41.21
CA GLY A 848 41.15 -63.74 42.14
C GLY A 848 40.99 -65.24 41.88
N LYS A 849 40.17 -65.90 42.70
CA LYS A 849 39.86 -67.33 42.53
C LYS A 849 39.04 -67.55 41.27
N MET A 850 39.42 -68.55 40.48
CA MET A 850 38.67 -69.01 39.30
C MET A 850 37.76 -70.20 39.64
N VAL A 851 36.51 -70.14 39.17
CA VAL A 851 35.52 -71.23 39.27
C VAL A 851 34.90 -71.45 37.89
N GLY A 852 35.11 -72.63 37.29
CA GLY A 852 34.64 -72.93 35.93
C GLY A 852 35.55 -73.89 35.17
N ASN A 853 35.03 -74.45 34.07
CA ASN A 853 35.86 -75.28 33.18
C ASN A 853 36.68 -74.39 32.25
N ILE A 854 37.91 -74.80 31.93
CA ILE A 854 38.77 -74.12 30.95
C ILE A 854 38.81 -74.95 29.67
N GLU A 855 38.59 -74.31 28.53
CA GLU A 855 38.68 -74.89 27.19
C GLU A 855 39.72 -74.14 26.35
N TYR A 856 40.79 -74.84 25.96
CA TYR A 856 41.75 -74.30 25.01
C TYR A 856 41.28 -74.59 23.59
N THR A 857 41.00 -73.55 22.81
CA THR A 857 40.78 -73.69 21.36
C THR A 857 42.03 -73.27 20.56
N ALA A 858 42.97 -72.59 21.22
CA ALA A 858 44.32 -72.26 20.75
C ALA A 858 45.39 -72.52 21.84
N ALA A 859 46.67 -72.38 21.48
CA ALA A 859 47.83 -72.66 22.36
C ALA A 859 48.26 -71.45 23.23
N GLY A 860 47.31 -70.62 23.67
CA GLY A 860 47.58 -69.48 24.55
C GLY A 860 47.85 -69.89 26.01
N ALA A 861 48.04 -68.89 26.87
CA ALA A 861 48.31 -69.05 28.29
C ALA A 861 47.21 -68.46 29.18
N LEU A 862 46.93 -69.12 30.31
CA LEU A 862 46.01 -68.60 31.34
C LEU A 862 46.56 -68.85 32.75
N ILE A 863 46.71 -67.76 33.51
CA ILE A 863 47.28 -67.75 34.86
C ILE A 863 46.15 -67.52 35.87
N ALA A 864 45.92 -68.49 36.76
CA ALA A 864 44.92 -68.44 37.81
C ALA A 864 45.59 -68.20 39.19
N ASN A 865 46.00 -66.97 39.47
CA ASN A 865 46.79 -66.64 40.67
C ASN A 865 46.05 -66.94 41.99
N GLY A 866 44.72 -66.76 42.03
CA GLY A 866 43.88 -67.11 43.18
C GLY A 866 43.47 -68.60 43.25
N GLY A 867 43.97 -69.43 42.33
CA GLY A 867 43.65 -70.86 42.21
C GLY A 867 42.42 -71.17 41.33
N LEU A 868 42.34 -72.42 40.85
CA LEU A 868 41.28 -72.90 39.95
C LEU A 868 40.39 -73.95 40.63
N THR A 869 39.07 -73.85 40.43
CA THR A 869 38.09 -74.90 40.70
C THR A 869 37.32 -75.24 39.43
N GLY A 870 37.65 -76.36 38.79
CA GLY A 870 37.00 -76.84 37.56
C GLY A 870 37.91 -77.77 36.75
N ASN A 871 37.44 -78.23 35.60
CA ASN A 871 38.23 -79.08 34.70
C ASN A 871 39.01 -78.24 33.69
N VAL A 872 40.15 -78.74 33.25
CA VAL A 872 40.92 -78.14 32.14
C VAL A 872 40.89 -79.10 30.96
N ASN A 873 40.39 -78.62 29.83
CA ASN A 873 40.37 -79.33 28.56
C ASN A 873 41.27 -78.62 27.53
N PHE A 874 42.38 -79.26 27.20
CA PHE A 874 43.34 -78.73 26.23
C PHE A 874 42.90 -78.89 24.77
N ASN A 875 41.89 -79.72 24.45
CA ASN A 875 41.46 -80.05 23.08
C ASN A 875 42.61 -80.36 22.09
N ASN A 876 43.68 -81.04 22.56
CA ASN A 876 44.91 -81.29 21.79
C ASN A 876 45.63 -80.00 21.29
N ARG A 877 45.45 -78.88 21.98
CA ARG A 877 46.20 -77.63 21.79
C ARG A 877 47.27 -77.52 22.88
N GLY A 878 48.45 -76.99 22.53
CA GLY A 878 49.59 -76.86 23.44
C GLY A 878 49.50 -75.69 24.43
N GLY A 879 48.33 -75.45 25.03
CA GLY A 879 48.12 -74.34 25.97
C GLY A 879 48.84 -74.53 27.31
N SER A 880 49.05 -73.43 28.04
CA SER A 880 49.79 -73.40 29.33
C SER A 880 49.03 -72.76 30.46
#